data_AF-A0A2A4QGL3-F1
#
_entry.id   AF-A0A2A4QGL3-F1
#
_cell.length_a   1.000
_cell.length_b   1.000
_cell.length_c   1.000
_cell.angle_alpha   90.00
_cell.angle_beta   90.00
_cell.angle_gamma   90.00
#
_symmetry.space_group_name_H-M   'P 1'
#
loop_
_entity.id
_entity.type
_entity.pdbx_description
1 polymer ?
#
loop_
_entity_poly.entity_id
_entity_poly.type
_entity_poly.pdbx_seq_one_letter_code
_entity_poly.pdbx_strand_id
1 'polypeptide(L)'
;MSIAFKHILACASLFVCIVVLPKNALAQLTVDNNAPYDDPVYLVEQVLLGFGLNVTNVTFNGSALPPTGVEADMIGYFNGSGSNIGLAAGVIINTGNIYDAPGPNDSQSDGVDNLTPGDPDLDVLASLNAPTSTYNAAVLEFDFETVTDGISFRYVFASEEYNEFVCTQFNDVFGFFIWGPNPAGGMYNGLNIALVPNTSLPVGINTVNNGNFGSAGGSATYCPPDYMTNTAFYVDNEALGGQSVQYDGFTTVLTAQQDLVPCTTYHLKMAVADAGDGIYDSGVFLEAASFGAIGIQVEVGEVGSSSATLVEGCDSLLLIFTRAGSTIDSLTINYIITGSATNGVDYTLLPGSIVIPVGASQATFNIGAYLDGIPEGIETISITIPANLTNNTCLDDVPSTATVTIINTDPLELGISNDTIICPGNGYQIATSISGGIGAYTYSWSPNLGLSCGTCPNPIASPSESTTYTVTVTDECGTDIVTEQVVVNVGGLLLETGNTLVSIEGCSNATFTFTRIGSTADSYTVYFVISGGATNGVDYGFILDSIVIPAGQSTVDLTIFPFSDTLTEGTEQVTITTIPDTTGLCTSPELTSTLFIMDVLPLAVIAPPDTVVCGGASADLYAIGSGGVGLSYEWDDGVSVIGADADITVTPSNTTLYTVTVSDTCGNSIAFDQVLVTTTNPPSQILAIGDTAYEGCREGVFNIEISETSTSPTVVAFTISGSASNGVDFTTIPDSVIIGAGMLSTTITISSFQDGLPEGDETITITLPRDSIDSLCYNAPYQATVYIKNIDPIDVTVADELICPGDTATLLAQATGGNGVLQYIWSTGATTSSINVSPTATTIYSIEVADTCSNSFMLNPVTVDVRDPLGSIVTVSANAYEGCKNSSFEFSIPVPMGNDYVIYYSAGGSAQNGIDYEPIIDSIIIPAGSTTTTLEIEPIYDGTAEGSEMVEITIIPTTNDTTCPHIFIANLLINDVDPITLSVGGDTTVCNWQVYMNAMAVGGMGALTYDWSSNAGSGETVAVKPMEPTTYLVTVYDSCGSSVAYDSVSIDIDCEYLFHFPNSFTPNGDDLNDFFFGTGRGIKNYEMSIYNRWGDLIFKTTDRHIGWDGRSNGGKKISEQEVYIVVFETTDFLDYPHTYIGKIVLIQ
;
A
#
# COMPACT_ATOMS: atom_id res chain seq x y z
N MET A 1 -15.62 -68.95 -21.38
CA MET A 1 -15.91 -68.75 -19.94
C MET A 1 -15.58 -67.31 -19.63
N SER A 2 -16.40 -66.47 -19.01
CA SER A 2 -17.87 -66.48 -18.79
C SER A 2 -18.27 -65.01 -18.58
N ILE A 3 -19.32 -64.43 -19.17
CA ILE A 3 -20.77 -64.67 -18.90
C ILE A 3 -21.07 -64.37 -17.42
N ALA A 4 -21.88 -63.37 -17.03
CA ALA A 4 -22.67 -62.35 -17.73
C ALA A 4 -22.79 -61.09 -16.81
N PHE A 5 -23.47 -59.96 -17.09
CA PHE A 5 -24.34 -59.45 -18.18
C PHE A 5 -24.29 -57.88 -18.12
N LYS A 6 -25.09 -57.01 -18.76
CA LYS A 6 -26.30 -57.12 -19.62
C LYS A 6 -26.32 -55.97 -20.67
N HIS A 7 -26.78 -56.30 -21.88
CA HIS A 7 -27.34 -55.47 -22.97
C HIS A 7 -26.95 -53.99 -23.18
N ILE A 8 -26.20 -53.77 -24.27
CA ILE A 8 -26.27 -52.59 -25.15
C ILE A 8 -26.84 -53.04 -26.51
N LEU A 9 -27.82 -52.31 -27.06
CA LEU A 9 -28.38 -52.42 -28.42
C LEU A 9 -29.09 -51.06 -28.72
N ALA A 10 -29.04 -50.45 -29.91
CA ALA A 10 -28.25 -50.76 -31.11
C ALA A 10 -28.05 -49.51 -32.02
N CYS A 11 -26.89 -49.46 -32.65
CA CYS A 11 -26.61 -49.06 -34.05
C CYS A 11 -27.26 -47.81 -34.69
N ALA A 12 -26.39 -46.94 -35.22
CA ALA A 12 -26.66 -45.74 -36.00
C ALA A 12 -27.62 -45.88 -37.19
N SER A 13 -28.38 -44.82 -37.48
CA SER A 13 -28.62 -44.27 -38.84
C SER A 13 -29.45 -42.97 -38.83
N LEU A 14 -28.79 -41.80 -38.70
CA LEU A 14 -29.08 -40.65 -39.56
C LEU A 14 -27.92 -39.64 -39.55
N PHE A 15 -27.40 -39.33 -40.74
CA PHE A 15 -26.59 -38.14 -40.98
C PHE A 15 -27.55 -37.03 -41.47
N VAL A 16 -27.19 -35.75 -41.30
CA VAL A 16 -28.05 -34.57 -41.61
C VAL A 16 -29.20 -34.36 -40.62
N CYS A 17 -28.88 -33.75 -39.49
CA CYS A 17 -29.71 -32.69 -38.89
C CYS A 17 -28.83 -31.44 -38.75
N ILE A 18 -29.44 -30.26 -38.87
CA ILE A 18 -28.74 -28.98 -38.89
C ILE A 18 -28.27 -28.65 -37.47
N VAL A 19 -26.98 -28.41 -37.28
CA VAL A 19 -26.48 -27.73 -36.08
C VAL A 19 -26.83 -26.25 -36.22
N VAL A 20 -28.03 -25.90 -35.77
CA VAL A 20 -28.32 -24.52 -35.39
C VAL A 20 -27.57 -24.30 -34.09
N LEU A 21 -26.39 -23.68 -34.18
CA LEU A 21 -25.83 -22.99 -33.02
C LEU A 21 -26.89 -21.98 -32.57
N PRO A 22 -27.24 -21.89 -31.28
CA PRO A 22 -27.92 -20.69 -30.82
C PRO A 22 -27.02 -19.50 -31.18
N LYS A 23 -27.59 -18.48 -31.83
CA LYS A 23 -26.92 -17.16 -31.86
C LYS A 23 -26.66 -16.75 -30.42
N ASN A 24 -25.59 -15.98 -30.20
CA ASN A 24 -25.30 -15.41 -28.88
C ASN A 24 -26.55 -14.68 -28.37
N ALA A 25 -27.11 -15.16 -27.25
CA ALA A 25 -28.04 -14.36 -26.47
C ALA A 25 -27.20 -13.33 -25.73
N LEU A 26 -26.89 -12.23 -26.43
CA LEU A 26 -26.52 -10.98 -25.77
C LEU A 26 -27.75 -10.48 -25.00
N ALA A 27 -27.52 -9.70 -23.95
CA ALA A 27 -28.62 -9.05 -23.27
C ALA A 27 -29.19 -7.91 -24.16
N GLN A 28 -30.43 -7.53 -23.86
CA GLN A 28 -31.23 -6.58 -24.63
C GLN A 28 -31.63 -5.42 -23.72
N LEU A 29 -31.98 -4.26 -24.28
CA LEU A 29 -32.89 -3.36 -23.57
C LEU A 29 -34.22 -4.10 -23.34
N THR A 30 -34.84 -3.90 -22.18
CA THR A 30 -36.20 -4.40 -21.91
C THR A 30 -37.04 -3.31 -21.28
N VAL A 31 -38.33 -3.27 -21.61
CA VAL A 31 -39.30 -2.32 -21.07
C VAL A 31 -40.51 -3.06 -20.49
N ASP A 32 -41.21 -2.43 -19.56
CA ASP A 32 -42.42 -2.97 -18.94
C ASP A 32 -43.38 -1.83 -18.52
N ASN A 33 -44.64 -1.93 -18.96
CA ASN A 33 -45.76 -1.09 -18.49
C ASN A 33 -46.91 -1.97 -17.91
N ASN A 34 -46.56 -3.14 -17.35
CA ASN A 34 -47.49 -3.92 -16.53
C ASN A 34 -47.38 -3.49 -15.06
N ALA A 35 -48.49 -3.59 -14.31
CA ALA A 35 -48.53 -3.24 -12.88
C ALA A 35 -47.38 -3.87 -12.06
N PRO A 36 -46.61 -3.07 -11.31
CA PRO A 36 -46.91 -1.71 -10.85
C PRO A 36 -46.47 -0.56 -11.79
N TYR A 37 -45.85 -0.85 -12.93
CA TYR A 37 -45.30 0.17 -13.82
C TYR A 37 -46.34 0.89 -14.68
N ASP A 38 -47.62 0.45 -14.65
CA ASP A 38 -48.77 1.11 -15.28
C ASP A 38 -49.27 2.36 -14.52
N ASP A 39 -48.68 2.68 -13.37
CA ASP A 39 -48.99 3.86 -12.57
C ASP A 39 -47.83 4.89 -12.61
N PRO A 40 -48.01 6.06 -13.26
CA PRO A 40 -47.03 7.15 -13.24
C PRO A 40 -46.65 7.62 -11.83
N VAL A 41 -47.54 7.48 -10.84
CA VAL A 41 -47.22 7.80 -9.43
C VAL A 41 -46.17 6.82 -8.91
N TYR A 42 -46.30 5.52 -9.21
CA TYR A 42 -45.31 4.52 -8.86
C TYR A 42 -43.98 4.73 -9.61
N LEU A 43 -44.03 5.03 -10.90
CA LEU A 43 -42.82 5.33 -11.68
C LEU A 43 -42.06 6.54 -11.12
N VAL A 44 -42.74 7.59 -10.65
CA VAL A 44 -42.08 8.72 -10.00
C VAL A 44 -41.61 8.35 -8.59
N GLU A 45 -42.52 7.95 -7.69
CA GLU A 45 -42.22 7.77 -6.26
C GLU A 45 -41.33 6.55 -5.94
N GLN A 46 -41.32 5.51 -6.78
CA GLN A 46 -40.66 4.22 -6.49
C GLN A 46 -39.60 3.80 -7.51
N VAL A 47 -39.49 4.48 -8.67
CA VAL A 47 -38.44 4.22 -9.67
C VAL A 47 -37.54 5.44 -9.86
N LEU A 48 -38.09 6.63 -10.15
CA LEU A 48 -37.30 7.81 -10.51
C LEU A 48 -36.71 8.56 -9.29
N LEU A 49 -37.48 8.65 -8.21
CA LEU A 49 -37.16 9.44 -7.01
C LEU A 49 -35.91 8.93 -6.28
N GLY A 50 -34.95 9.82 -6.10
CA GLY A 50 -33.75 9.66 -5.27
C GLY A 50 -33.90 10.33 -3.90
N PHE A 51 -32.77 10.52 -3.21
CA PHE A 51 -32.74 11.09 -1.86
C PHE A 51 -33.06 12.60 -1.83
N GLY A 52 -33.60 13.06 -0.70
CA GLY A 52 -33.72 14.49 -0.35
C GLY A 52 -34.90 15.24 -0.99
N LEU A 53 -35.79 14.57 -1.71
CA LEU A 53 -36.98 15.20 -2.33
C LEU A 53 -38.28 14.57 -1.83
N ASN A 54 -39.30 15.39 -1.66
CA ASN A 54 -40.68 14.96 -1.43
C ASN A 54 -41.53 15.37 -2.65
N VAL A 55 -42.18 14.41 -3.30
CA VAL A 55 -42.94 14.63 -4.55
C VAL A 55 -44.45 14.49 -4.30
N THR A 56 -45.24 15.30 -4.99
CA THR A 56 -46.71 15.30 -4.93
C THR A 56 -47.31 15.68 -6.30
N ASN A 57 -48.63 15.53 -6.44
CA ASN A 57 -49.38 15.96 -7.63
C ASN A 57 -48.88 15.36 -8.97
N VAL A 58 -48.33 14.14 -8.94
CA VAL A 58 -47.86 13.44 -10.14
C VAL A 58 -48.99 13.21 -11.13
N THR A 59 -48.74 13.61 -12.38
CA THR A 59 -49.66 13.46 -13.51
C THR A 59 -48.89 13.10 -14.78
N PHE A 60 -49.48 12.27 -15.64
CA PHE A 60 -48.98 11.99 -16.97
C PHE A 60 -50.06 12.31 -18.01
N ASN A 61 -49.65 12.98 -19.08
CA ASN A 61 -50.49 13.33 -20.22
C ASN A 61 -49.86 12.72 -21.49
N GLY A 62 -50.52 11.68 -21.99
CA GLY A 62 -50.16 10.91 -23.18
C GLY A 62 -51.38 10.16 -23.74
N SER A 63 -51.16 9.20 -24.64
CA SER A 63 -52.18 8.53 -25.46
C SER A 63 -53.06 7.55 -24.67
N ALA A 64 -54.04 8.08 -23.94
CA ALA A 64 -55.06 7.28 -23.27
C ALA A 64 -56.16 6.79 -24.27
N LEU A 65 -55.87 5.70 -24.97
CA LEU A 65 -56.80 4.90 -25.80
C LEU A 65 -57.50 5.63 -26.97
N PRO A 66 -56.87 5.71 -28.16
CA PRO A 66 -57.55 6.05 -29.40
C PRO A 66 -58.69 5.04 -29.74
N PRO A 67 -59.82 5.46 -30.35
CA PRO A 67 -60.97 4.57 -30.64
C PRO A 67 -60.74 3.47 -31.70
N THR A 68 -59.50 3.24 -32.12
CA THR A 68 -59.08 2.37 -33.24
C THR A 68 -58.49 1.04 -32.80
N GLY A 69 -58.10 0.87 -31.53
CA GLY A 69 -57.73 -0.43 -30.96
C GLY A 69 -56.30 -0.90 -31.27
N VAL A 70 -55.35 0.04 -31.30
CA VAL A 70 -53.93 -0.21 -31.03
C VAL A 70 -53.61 0.58 -29.77
N GLU A 71 -52.89 -0.03 -28.83
CA GLU A 71 -52.48 0.57 -27.56
C GLU A 71 -51.01 0.98 -27.72
N ALA A 72 -50.68 2.19 -27.29
CA ALA A 72 -49.36 2.79 -27.42
C ALA A 72 -48.96 3.34 -26.04
N ASP A 73 -48.09 2.61 -25.36
CA ASP A 73 -47.71 2.92 -23.99
C ASP A 73 -46.57 3.95 -24.06
N MET A 74 -46.90 5.23 -23.85
CA MET A 74 -45.96 6.36 -23.96
C MET A 74 -45.07 6.55 -22.71
N ILE A 75 -45.22 5.71 -21.68
CA ILE A 75 -44.41 5.72 -20.46
C ILE A 75 -44.33 4.32 -19.88
N GLY A 76 -43.24 3.99 -19.18
CA GLY A 76 -43.09 2.74 -18.43
C GLY A 76 -41.74 2.62 -17.73
N TYR A 77 -41.43 1.43 -17.23
CA TYR A 77 -40.11 1.07 -16.69
C TYR A 77 -39.19 0.51 -17.79
N PHE A 78 -37.88 0.71 -17.66
CA PHE A 78 -36.87 0.02 -18.47
C PHE A 78 -35.77 -0.62 -17.61
N ASN A 79 -35.20 -1.71 -18.11
CA ASN A 79 -33.93 -2.27 -17.67
C ASN A 79 -32.95 -2.26 -18.86
N GLY A 80 -31.94 -1.40 -18.74
CA GLY A 80 -30.89 -1.17 -19.74
C GLY A 80 -29.55 -1.80 -19.39
N SER A 81 -29.43 -2.54 -18.27
CA SER A 81 -28.20 -3.19 -17.78
C SER A 81 -27.57 -4.18 -18.77
N GLY A 82 -28.33 -4.59 -19.80
CA GLY A 82 -27.88 -5.43 -20.91
C GLY A 82 -27.57 -4.69 -22.21
N SER A 83 -27.70 -3.38 -22.26
CA SER A 83 -27.78 -2.58 -23.49
C SER A 83 -26.72 -1.50 -23.60
N ASN A 84 -26.55 -0.94 -24.81
CA ASN A 84 -25.67 0.19 -25.09
C ASN A 84 -26.23 1.58 -24.67
N ILE A 85 -27.42 1.66 -24.04
CA ILE A 85 -28.01 2.94 -23.61
C ILE A 85 -27.25 3.61 -22.44
N GLY A 86 -26.36 2.87 -21.75
CA GLY A 86 -25.51 3.41 -20.68
C GLY A 86 -26.19 3.59 -19.32
N LEU A 87 -27.49 3.34 -19.20
CA LEU A 87 -28.26 3.38 -17.95
C LEU A 87 -28.71 1.98 -17.52
N ALA A 88 -28.58 1.66 -16.23
CA ALA A 88 -28.86 0.31 -15.71
C ALA A 88 -30.37 -0.01 -15.70
N ALA A 89 -31.20 0.93 -15.26
CA ALA A 89 -32.66 0.84 -15.21
C ALA A 89 -33.27 2.24 -14.99
N GLY A 90 -34.58 2.38 -15.13
CA GLY A 90 -35.27 3.65 -14.88
C GLY A 90 -36.66 3.76 -15.49
N VAL A 91 -37.09 4.99 -15.72
CA VAL A 91 -38.35 5.34 -16.40
C VAL A 91 -38.06 5.68 -17.85
N ILE A 92 -38.82 5.12 -18.79
CA ILE A 92 -38.80 5.51 -20.20
C ILE A 92 -40.06 6.33 -20.51
N ILE A 93 -39.92 7.42 -21.26
CA ILE A 93 -41.01 8.20 -21.85
C ILE A 93 -40.79 8.19 -23.38
N ASN A 94 -41.80 7.86 -24.17
CA ASN A 94 -41.73 7.78 -25.64
C ASN A 94 -42.92 8.52 -26.27
N THR A 95 -42.73 9.13 -27.44
CA THR A 95 -43.78 9.82 -28.22
C THR A 95 -44.74 8.84 -28.92
N GLY A 96 -44.27 7.69 -29.37
CA GLY A 96 -45.11 6.59 -29.85
C GLY A 96 -45.36 5.53 -28.77
N ASN A 97 -44.55 4.46 -28.75
CA ASN A 97 -44.78 3.30 -27.89
C ASN A 97 -43.48 2.70 -27.33
N ILE A 98 -43.36 2.55 -26.01
CA ILE A 98 -42.12 2.08 -25.37
C ILE A 98 -41.70 0.67 -25.82
N TYR A 99 -42.64 -0.20 -26.22
CA TYR A 99 -42.36 -1.58 -26.63
C TYR A 99 -41.56 -1.69 -27.93
N ASP A 100 -41.46 -0.60 -28.68
CA ASP A 100 -40.72 -0.52 -29.94
C ASP A 100 -39.29 0.05 -29.72
N ALA A 101 -38.95 0.50 -28.51
CA ALA A 101 -37.58 0.93 -28.15
C ALA A 101 -36.54 -0.22 -27.98
N PRO A 102 -36.88 -1.42 -27.48
CA PRO A 102 -35.99 -2.58 -27.45
C PRO A 102 -35.54 -3.01 -28.85
N GLY A 103 -34.23 -3.06 -29.07
CA GLY A 103 -33.68 -3.44 -30.36
C GLY A 103 -33.75 -4.96 -30.67
N PRO A 104 -32.96 -5.44 -31.65
CA PRO A 104 -31.98 -4.68 -32.40
C PRO A 104 -32.64 -3.65 -33.32
N ASN A 105 -31.93 -2.57 -33.65
CA ASN A 105 -32.21 -1.75 -34.82
C ASN A 105 -32.19 -2.66 -36.08
N ASP A 106 -33.37 -3.09 -36.52
CA ASP A 106 -33.57 -3.70 -37.84
C ASP A 106 -34.82 -3.21 -38.59
N SER A 107 -35.59 -2.30 -37.98
CA SER A 107 -36.53 -1.40 -38.66
C SER A 107 -35.84 -0.08 -39.05
N GLN A 108 -36.31 0.57 -40.12
CA GLN A 108 -35.82 1.89 -40.59
C GLN A 108 -36.87 3.01 -40.39
N SER A 109 -37.85 2.76 -39.53
CA SER A 109 -39.06 3.56 -39.29
C SER A 109 -39.97 2.80 -38.32
N ASP A 110 -39.48 2.47 -37.12
CA ASP A 110 -40.38 2.03 -36.04
C ASP A 110 -40.93 3.28 -35.34
N GLY A 111 -42.19 3.60 -35.62
CA GLY A 111 -42.85 4.78 -35.09
C GLY A 111 -44.37 4.70 -35.14
N VAL A 112 -45.02 5.37 -34.18
CA VAL A 112 -46.45 5.22 -33.89
C VAL A 112 -47.12 6.60 -33.77
N ASP A 113 -47.67 7.10 -34.89
CA ASP A 113 -48.51 8.30 -34.94
C ASP A 113 -49.72 8.15 -34.00
N ASN A 114 -49.57 8.67 -32.78
CA ASN A 114 -50.55 8.66 -31.71
C ASN A 114 -51.68 9.68 -31.96
N LEU A 115 -51.54 10.57 -32.95
CA LEU A 115 -52.45 11.66 -33.29
C LEU A 115 -52.75 12.60 -32.09
N THR A 116 -51.89 12.63 -31.08
CA THR A 116 -52.00 13.56 -29.95
C THR A 116 -51.32 14.90 -30.27
N PRO A 117 -51.78 16.02 -29.68
CA PRO A 117 -51.14 17.32 -29.89
C PRO A 117 -49.69 17.35 -29.38
N GLY A 118 -48.85 18.20 -29.97
CA GLY A 118 -47.58 18.60 -29.38
C GLY A 118 -47.73 19.54 -28.18
N ASP A 119 -46.60 19.99 -27.65
CA ASP A 119 -46.52 20.83 -26.46
C ASP A 119 -46.01 22.26 -26.77
N PRO A 120 -46.67 23.33 -26.28
CA PRO A 120 -46.26 24.71 -26.57
C PRO A 120 -44.89 25.14 -26.04
N ASP A 121 -44.33 24.48 -25.02
CA ASP A 121 -42.98 24.77 -24.53
C ASP A 121 -41.92 24.04 -25.38
N LEU A 122 -42.25 22.84 -25.88
CA LEU A 122 -41.43 22.12 -26.86
C LEU A 122 -41.45 22.75 -28.25
N ASP A 123 -42.57 23.34 -28.69
CA ASP A 123 -42.65 24.15 -29.92
C ASP A 123 -41.56 25.24 -29.95
N VAL A 124 -41.18 25.80 -28.79
CA VAL A 124 -40.11 26.80 -28.66
C VAL A 124 -38.71 26.18 -28.82
N LEU A 125 -38.50 24.96 -28.30
CA LEU A 125 -37.22 24.24 -28.42
C LEU A 125 -37.02 23.70 -29.84
N ALA A 126 -38.06 23.08 -30.41
CA ALA A 126 -38.08 22.61 -31.80
C ALA A 126 -37.78 23.76 -32.77
N SER A 127 -38.37 24.94 -32.52
CA SER A 127 -38.25 26.13 -33.36
C SER A 127 -36.89 26.88 -33.32
N LEU A 128 -35.83 26.27 -32.76
CA LEU A 128 -34.55 26.93 -32.42
C LEU A 128 -34.00 27.89 -33.49
N ASN A 129 -34.07 27.51 -34.77
CA ASN A 129 -33.62 28.34 -35.90
C ASN A 129 -34.68 28.53 -37.02
N ALA A 130 -35.78 27.77 -37.02
CA ALA A 130 -36.89 27.88 -37.97
C ALA A 130 -38.20 27.46 -37.31
N PRO A 131 -39.37 28.08 -37.60
CA PRO A 131 -40.62 27.74 -36.92
C PRO A 131 -41.12 26.33 -37.25
N THR A 132 -41.22 25.49 -36.23
CA THR A 132 -41.76 24.12 -36.25
C THR A 132 -42.80 23.97 -35.14
N SER A 133 -43.85 23.16 -35.36
CA SER A 133 -44.75 22.71 -34.31
C SER A 133 -44.56 21.23 -34.05
N THR A 134 -44.81 20.82 -32.81
CA THR A 134 -44.63 19.47 -32.31
C THR A 134 -45.92 18.65 -32.36
N TYR A 135 -45.78 17.33 -32.22
CA TYR A 135 -46.84 16.31 -32.24
C TYR A 135 -46.52 15.23 -31.20
N ASN A 136 -47.49 14.37 -30.89
CA ASN A 136 -47.29 13.19 -30.04
C ASN A 136 -46.64 13.47 -28.66
N ALA A 137 -46.98 14.59 -28.03
CA ALA A 137 -46.32 14.97 -26.77
C ALA A 137 -46.66 14.01 -25.63
N ALA A 138 -45.62 13.41 -25.04
CA ALA A 138 -45.67 12.67 -23.79
C ALA A 138 -45.12 13.55 -22.67
N VAL A 139 -45.96 13.87 -21.67
CA VAL A 139 -45.66 14.87 -20.65
C VAL A 139 -45.89 14.31 -19.25
N LEU A 140 -44.85 14.26 -18.43
CA LEU A 140 -44.86 13.88 -17.02
C LEU A 140 -44.67 15.14 -16.16
N GLU A 141 -45.65 15.50 -15.33
CA GLU A 141 -45.65 16.73 -14.52
C GLU A 141 -45.91 16.42 -13.05
N PHE A 142 -45.13 17.02 -12.14
CA PHE A 142 -45.31 16.88 -10.70
C PHE A 142 -44.77 18.09 -9.92
N ASP A 143 -45.24 18.24 -8.67
CA ASP A 143 -44.71 19.21 -7.71
C ASP A 143 -43.69 18.52 -6.80
N PHE A 144 -42.53 19.12 -6.56
CA PHE A 144 -41.53 18.61 -5.62
C PHE A 144 -41.08 19.67 -4.62
N GLU A 145 -40.74 19.25 -3.41
CA GLU A 145 -40.10 20.08 -2.38
C GLU A 145 -38.70 19.53 -2.11
N THR A 146 -37.69 20.40 -2.13
CA THR A 146 -36.29 20.07 -1.84
C THR A 146 -35.85 20.58 -0.47
N VAL A 147 -35.02 19.80 0.21
CA VAL A 147 -34.34 20.19 1.44
C VAL A 147 -32.86 20.57 1.22
N THR A 148 -32.44 20.79 -0.04
CA THR A 148 -31.14 21.39 -0.39
C THR A 148 -31.31 22.53 -1.41
N ASP A 149 -30.22 23.20 -1.79
CA ASP A 149 -30.23 24.27 -2.79
C ASP A 149 -29.97 23.80 -4.24
N GLY A 150 -30.32 22.54 -4.57
CA GLY A 150 -30.35 22.09 -5.96
C GLY A 150 -31.07 20.75 -6.21
N ILE A 151 -31.26 20.39 -7.49
CA ILE A 151 -31.63 19.05 -7.96
C ILE A 151 -30.70 18.56 -9.07
N SER A 152 -30.51 17.24 -9.16
CA SER A 152 -29.80 16.56 -10.24
C SER A 152 -30.55 15.31 -10.67
N PHE A 153 -30.37 14.88 -11.93
CA PHE A 153 -30.76 13.56 -12.44
C PHE A 153 -30.11 13.23 -13.78
N ARG A 154 -30.00 11.93 -14.10
CA ARG A 154 -29.32 11.44 -15.31
C ARG A 154 -30.30 10.90 -16.34
N TYR A 155 -30.02 11.17 -17.61
CA TYR A 155 -30.90 10.84 -18.72
C TYR A 155 -30.18 10.59 -20.04
N VAL A 156 -30.87 9.92 -20.98
CA VAL A 156 -30.46 9.78 -22.39
C VAL A 156 -31.66 10.11 -23.27
N PHE A 157 -31.43 10.93 -24.31
CA PHE A 157 -32.40 11.21 -25.38
C PHE A 157 -32.06 10.40 -26.63
N ALA A 158 -33.06 9.78 -27.26
CA ALA A 158 -32.95 8.86 -28.39
C ALA A 158 -34.02 9.13 -29.45
N SER A 159 -33.74 8.87 -30.73
CA SER A 159 -34.67 9.17 -31.83
C SER A 159 -34.43 8.30 -33.07
N GLU A 160 -35.50 7.96 -33.79
CA GLU A 160 -35.48 7.38 -35.15
C GLU A 160 -35.29 8.45 -36.26
N GLU A 161 -35.15 9.75 -35.90
CA GLU A 161 -34.82 10.81 -36.86
C GLU A 161 -33.31 10.95 -37.16
N TYR A 162 -32.47 10.37 -36.30
CA TYR A 162 -31.05 10.17 -36.61
C TYR A 162 -30.90 9.12 -37.72
N ASN A 163 -29.85 9.11 -38.53
CA ASN A 163 -28.97 10.24 -38.87
C ASN A 163 -29.61 11.12 -39.98
N GLU A 164 -30.79 10.75 -40.48
CA GLU A 164 -31.30 11.19 -41.79
C GLU A 164 -31.87 12.61 -41.79
N PHE A 165 -32.51 13.03 -40.70
CA PHE A 165 -33.19 14.31 -40.58
C PHE A 165 -32.38 15.37 -39.80
N VAL A 166 -31.14 15.03 -39.44
CA VAL A 166 -30.18 15.95 -38.78
C VAL A 166 -30.00 17.24 -39.59
N CYS A 167 -30.13 18.37 -38.88
CA CYS A 167 -30.18 19.73 -39.42
C CYS A 167 -31.35 19.98 -40.39
N THR A 168 -32.55 19.47 -40.12
CA THR A 168 -33.77 19.80 -40.88
C THR A 168 -34.84 20.50 -40.01
N GLN A 169 -36.05 20.68 -40.56
CA GLN A 169 -37.21 21.24 -39.84
C GLN A 169 -37.76 20.27 -38.79
N PHE A 170 -37.54 18.98 -39.01
CA PHE A 170 -37.75 17.93 -38.03
C PHE A 170 -36.54 17.98 -37.12
N ASN A 171 -36.82 18.13 -35.84
CA ASN A 171 -35.88 18.50 -34.79
C ASN A 171 -36.49 18.03 -33.48
N ASP A 172 -36.62 16.71 -33.33
CA ASP A 172 -37.16 16.14 -32.11
C ASP A 172 -36.38 16.63 -30.90
N VAL A 173 -37.15 17.01 -29.87
CA VAL A 173 -36.68 17.78 -28.72
C VAL A 173 -37.28 17.28 -27.44
N PHE A 174 -36.51 17.51 -26.38
CA PHE A 174 -36.89 17.18 -25.03
C PHE A 174 -36.68 18.37 -24.11
N GLY A 175 -37.54 18.51 -23.09
CA GLY A 175 -37.53 19.62 -22.17
C GLY A 175 -37.80 19.22 -20.73
N PHE A 176 -36.98 19.76 -19.83
CA PHE A 176 -37.18 19.75 -18.38
C PHE A 176 -37.50 21.16 -17.92
N PHE A 177 -38.79 21.50 -17.84
CA PHE A 177 -39.23 22.85 -17.51
C PHE A 177 -39.53 22.99 -16.02
N ILE A 178 -38.90 23.98 -15.37
CA ILE A 178 -39.09 24.25 -13.94
C ILE A 178 -39.74 25.62 -13.67
N TRP A 179 -40.63 25.64 -12.67
CA TRP A 179 -41.24 26.85 -12.09
C TRP A 179 -41.08 26.85 -10.57
N GLY A 180 -40.75 28.01 -9.99
CA GLY A 180 -40.56 28.17 -8.54
C GLY A 180 -39.58 29.32 -8.24
N PRO A 181 -39.17 29.54 -6.98
CA PRO A 181 -38.25 30.61 -6.62
C PRO A 181 -36.87 30.48 -7.29
N ASN A 182 -36.24 31.59 -7.67
CA ASN A 182 -34.87 31.60 -8.21
C ASN A 182 -33.90 32.16 -7.13
N PRO A 183 -32.81 31.45 -6.76
CA PRO A 183 -31.80 31.94 -5.81
C PRO A 183 -31.14 33.27 -6.21
N ALA A 184 -30.96 33.52 -7.52
CA ALA A 184 -30.46 34.80 -8.04
C ALA A 184 -31.51 35.93 -8.01
N GLY A 185 -32.74 35.63 -7.55
CA GLY A 185 -33.85 36.56 -7.38
C GLY A 185 -34.92 36.43 -8.46
N GLY A 186 -36.18 36.46 -8.03
CA GLY A 186 -37.36 36.29 -8.90
C GLY A 186 -37.87 34.84 -8.88
N MET A 187 -38.41 34.39 -10.01
CA MET A 187 -38.96 33.04 -10.19
C MET A 187 -38.42 32.43 -11.48
N TYR A 188 -38.18 31.12 -11.49
CA TYR A 188 -38.21 30.33 -12.71
C TYR A 188 -39.65 30.26 -13.23
N ASN A 189 -39.79 30.30 -14.56
CA ASN A 189 -41.07 30.31 -15.25
C ASN A 189 -40.93 29.55 -16.57
N GLY A 190 -40.88 28.22 -16.49
CA GLY A 190 -40.61 27.34 -17.64
C GLY A 190 -39.16 27.42 -18.08
N LEU A 191 -38.21 27.43 -17.13
CA LEU A 191 -36.79 27.34 -17.47
C LEU A 191 -36.49 25.90 -17.91
N ASN A 192 -36.02 25.70 -19.14
CA ASN A 192 -35.54 24.39 -19.58
C ASN A 192 -34.14 24.10 -19.01
N ILE A 193 -33.99 22.94 -18.36
CA ILE A 193 -32.70 22.43 -17.85
C ILE A 193 -32.19 21.17 -18.60
N ALA A 194 -32.93 20.69 -19.62
CA ALA A 194 -32.44 19.69 -20.58
C ALA A 194 -31.53 20.37 -21.62
N LEU A 195 -30.28 20.63 -21.23
CA LEU A 195 -29.30 21.39 -22.01
C LEU A 195 -28.08 20.53 -22.42
N VAL A 196 -27.48 20.85 -23.57
CA VAL A 196 -26.21 20.23 -24.01
C VAL A 196 -25.07 20.73 -23.11
N PRO A 197 -24.21 19.84 -22.53
CA PRO A 197 -23.27 20.22 -21.49
C PRO A 197 -22.36 21.40 -21.83
N ASN A 198 -22.18 22.30 -20.86
CA ASN A 198 -21.44 23.57 -20.98
C ASN A 198 -22.02 24.58 -22.01
N THR A 199 -23.28 24.43 -22.44
CA THR A 199 -23.96 25.36 -23.35
C THR A 199 -25.31 25.84 -22.81
N SER A 200 -25.96 26.76 -23.54
CA SER A 200 -27.38 27.10 -23.35
C SER A 200 -28.27 26.57 -24.49
N LEU A 201 -27.85 25.51 -25.18
CA LEU A 201 -28.63 24.86 -26.25
C LEU A 201 -29.49 23.75 -25.63
N PRO A 202 -30.78 23.61 -26.00
CA PRO A 202 -31.59 22.47 -25.57
C PRO A 202 -31.06 21.17 -26.20
N VAL A 203 -31.36 20.02 -25.60
CA VAL A 203 -31.10 18.71 -26.22
C VAL A 203 -32.17 18.38 -27.28
N GLY A 204 -31.72 17.88 -28.42
CA GLY A 204 -32.54 17.49 -29.57
C GLY A 204 -31.66 17.22 -30.79
N ILE A 205 -32.20 16.59 -31.84
CA ILE A 205 -31.37 16.01 -32.92
C ILE A 205 -30.51 17.03 -33.69
N ASN A 206 -30.93 18.31 -33.78
CA ASN A 206 -30.12 19.35 -34.44
C ASN A 206 -29.00 19.90 -33.55
N THR A 207 -28.98 19.57 -32.26
CA THR A 207 -28.02 20.13 -31.28
C THR A 207 -26.96 19.12 -30.82
N VAL A 208 -27.29 17.83 -30.81
CA VAL A 208 -26.37 16.71 -30.51
C VAL A 208 -26.53 15.71 -31.65
N ASN A 209 -25.48 15.50 -32.45
CA ASN A 209 -25.51 14.62 -33.62
C ASN A 209 -24.08 14.33 -34.11
N ASN A 210 -23.93 13.56 -35.19
CA ASN A 210 -22.65 13.22 -35.80
C ASN A 210 -21.90 14.41 -36.48
N GLY A 211 -22.44 15.64 -36.45
CA GLY A 211 -21.81 16.84 -36.97
C GLY A 211 -21.91 17.04 -38.49
N ASN A 212 -22.65 16.19 -39.20
CA ASN A 212 -22.92 16.30 -40.64
C ASN A 212 -24.39 16.69 -40.89
N PHE A 213 -24.70 17.09 -42.12
CA PHE A 213 -26.09 17.29 -42.54
C PHE A 213 -26.75 15.96 -42.93
N GLY A 214 -27.94 15.71 -42.41
CA GLY A 214 -28.73 14.50 -42.66
C GLY A 214 -29.13 14.33 -44.13
N SER A 215 -29.25 13.07 -44.54
CA SER A 215 -29.46 12.66 -45.93
C SER A 215 -30.79 13.18 -46.53
N ALA A 216 -31.80 13.44 -45.69
CA ALA A 216 -33.12 13.95 -46.06
C ALA A 216 -33.11 15.42 -46.52
N GLY A 217 -31.96 16.11 -46.42
CA GLY A 217 -31.77 17.48 -46.94
C GLY A 217 -31.32 18.49 -45.90
N GLY A 218 -30.50 18.07 -44.94
CA GLY A 218 -30.03 18.91 -43.84
C GLY A 218 -29.30 20.18 -44.31
N SER A 219 -29.39 21.24 -43.50
CA SER A 219 -28.83 22.57 -43.79
C SER A 219 -28.42 23.30 -42.52
N ALA A 220 -27.35 24.09 -42.60
CA ALA A 220 -26.94 25.09 -41.60
C ALA A 220 -27.97 26.20 -41.31
N THR A 221 -29.17 26.11 -41.89
CA THR A 221 -30.33 26.93 -41.53
C THR A 221 -31.02 26.45 -40.24
N TYR A 222 -30.92 25.15 -39.92
CA TYR A 222 -31.69 24.53 -38.83
C TYR A 222 -30.83 24.17 -37.62
N CYS A 223 -29.59 23.75 -37.83
CA CYS A 223 -28.61 23.52 -36.75
C CYS A 223 -28.03 24.84 -36.20
N PRO A 224 -27.78 24.94 -34.88
CA PRO A 224 -27.05 26.07 -34.29
C PRO A 224 -25.59 26.09 -34.77
N PRO A 225 -24.86 27.22 -34.67
CA PRO A 225 -23.50 27.34 -35.19
C PRO A 225 -22.51 26.27 -34.69
N ASP A 226 -22.70 25.82 -33.44
CA ASP A 226 -21.74 25.00 -32.69
C ASP A 226 -22.08 23.50 -32.71
N TYR A 227 -23.08 23.05 -33.48
CA TYR A 227 -23.49 21.64 -33.61
C TYR A 227 -22.32 20.65 -33.84
N MET A 228 -21.30 21.05 -34.61
CA MET A 228 -20.11 20.25 -34.90
C MET A 228 -19.23 19.94 -33.68
N THR A 229 -19.28 20.75 -32.60
CA THR A 229 -18.52 20.49 -31.36
C THR A 229 -19.23 19.56 -30.39
N ASN A 230 -20.54 19.34 -30.58
CA ASN A 230 -21.36 18.55 -29.66
C ASN A 230 -21.34 17.04 -29.99
N THR A 231 -20.58 16.66 -31.02
CA THR A 231 -20.37 15.28 -31.49
C THR A 231 -19.87 14.32 -30.42
N ALA A 232 -19.17 14.81 -29.39
CA ALA A 232 -18.73 14.02 -28.25
C ALA A 232 -19.86 13.49 -27.35
N PHE A 233 -21.07 14.09 -27.45
CA PHE A 233 -22.26 13.69 -26.69
C PHE A 233 -23.23 12.82 -27.50
N TYR A 234 -22.85 12.39 -28.71
CA TYR A 234 -23.68 11.60 -29.61
C TYR A 234 -23.19 10.15 -29.72
N VAL A 235 -24.13 9.21 -29.74
CA VAL A 235 -23.91 7.77 -29.96
C VAL A 235 -24.65 7.36 -31.22
N ASP A 236 -23.87 6.99 -32.23
CA ASP A 236 -24.33 6.49 -33.53
C ASP A 236 -24.65 4.98 -33.40
N ASN A 237 -25.92 4.64 -33.15
CA ASN A 237 -26.33 3.26 -32.86
C ASN A 237 -26.26 2.40 -34.13
N GLU A 238 -26.64 2.95 -35.29
CA GLU A 238 -26.40 2.35 -36.62
C GLU A 238 -24.94 1.91 -36.80
N ALA A 239 -23.98 2.82 -36.58
CA ALA A 239 -22.55 2.54 -36.79
C ALA A 239 -21.98 1.52 -35.78
N LEU A 240 -22.59 1.41 -34.59
CA LEU A 240 -22.30 0.37 -33.60
C LEU A 240 -22.98 -0.99 -33.92
N GLY A 241 -23.83 -1.04 -34.95
CA GLY A 241 -24.53 -2.24 -35.39
C GLY A 241 -25.83 -2.52 -34.65
N GLY A 242 -26.41 -1.53 -33.98
CA GLY A 242 -27.82 -1.53 -33.56
C GLY A 242 -28.24 -2.57 -32.52
N GLN A 243 -27.29 -3.27 -31.88
CA GLN A 243 -27.58 -4.61 -31.34
C GLN A 243 -28.61 -4.69 -30.19
N SER A 244 -28.79 -3.62 -29.40
CA SER A 244 -29.55 -3.65 -28.13
C SER A 244 -30.72 -2.68 -28.01
N VAL A 245 -30.79 -1.65 -28.85
CA VAL A 245 -31.79 -0.55 -28.86
C VAL A 245 -32.22 -0.31 -30.31
N GLN A 246 -33.49 0.02 -30.56
CA GLN A 246 -34.03 0.27 -31.91
C GLN A 246 -33.58 1.63 -32.45
N TYR A 247 -33.83 2.75 -31.75
CA TYR A 247 -33.44 4.11 -32.16
C TYR A 247 -32.10 4.22 -32.91
N ASP A 248 -32.09 4.81 -34.11
CA ASP A 248 -30.90 5.00 -34.97
C ASP A 248 -29.75 5.77 -34.29
N GLY A 249 -30.10 6.70 -33.37
CA GLY A 249 -29.12 7.45 -32.59
C GLY A 249 -29.63 7.87 -31.21
N PHE A 250 -28.70 8.12 -30.29
CA PHE A 250 -29.01 8.62 -28.96
C PHE A 250 -27.85 9.42 -28.35
N THR A 251 -28.09 10.12 -27.24
CA THR A 251 -27.03 10.87 -26.53
C THR A 251 -26.19 9.93 -25.67
N THR A 252 -24.95 10.35 -25.34
CA THR A 252 -24.30 9.85 -24.12
C THR A 252 -25.18 10.11 -22.89
N VAL A 253 -24.94 9.44 -21.77
CA VAL A 253 -25.61 9.78 -20.50
C VAL A 253 -25.33 11.25 -20.17
N LEU A 254 -26.40 12.05 -20.12
CA LEU A 254 -26.36 13.46 -19.74
C LEU A 254 -26.90 13.62 -18.32
N THR A 255 -26.56 14.75 -17.68
CA THR A 255 -27.07 15.10 -16.35
C THR A 255 -27.77 16.45 -16.43
N ALA A 256 -29.03 16.50 -16.00
CA ALA A 256 -29.75 17.76 -15.80
C ALA A 256 -29.56 18.21 -14.35
N GLN A 257 -29.25 19.49 -14.14
CA GLN A 257 -29.03 20.09 -12.82
C GLN A 257 -29.62 21.49 -12.75
N GLN A 258 -30.05 21.90 -11.56
CA GLN A 258 -30.54 23.26 -11.31
C GLN A 258 -30.37 23.66 -9.83
N ASP A 259 -29.78 24.84 -9.59
CA ASP A 259 -29.80 25.49 -8.27
C ASP A 259 -31.23 25.90 -7.87
N LEU A 260 -31.58 25.77 -6.60
CA LEU A 260 -32.92 25.98 -6.03
C LEU A 260 -32.87 26.74 -4.69
N VAL A 261 -34.03 27.17 -4.22
CA VAL A 261 -34.24 27.71 -2.87
C VAL A 261 -34.78 26.58 -1.99
N PRO A 262 -34.05 26.13 -0.96
CA PRO A 262 -34.50 25.04 -0.08
C PRO A 262 -35.80 25.35 0.66
N CYS A 263 -36.52 24.33 1.12
CA CYS A 263 -37.85 24.47 1.76
C CYS A 263 -38.87 25.23 0.89
N THR A 264 -38.79 25.09 -0.44
CA THR A 264 -39.81 25.63 -1.34
C THR A 264 -40.25 24.60 -2.38
N THR A 265 -41.54 24.64 -2.70
CA THR A 265 -42.15 23.79 -3.71
C THR A 265 -41.86 24.32 -5.11
N TYR A 266 -41.39 23.44 -5.97
CA TYR A 266 -41.17 23.64 -7.39
C TYR A 266 -42.15 22.78 -8.19
N HIS A 267 -42.54 23.26 -9.37
CA HIS A 267 -43.22 22.46 -10.38
C HIS A 267 -42.21 22.02 -11.43
N LEU A 268 -42.23 20.73 -11.81
CA LEU A 268 -41.36 20.16 -12.83
C LEU A 268 -42.19 19.45 -13.90
N LYS A 269 -41.92 19.79 -15.15
CA LYS A 269 -42.48 19.16 -16.35
C LYS A 269 -41.36 18.51 -17.14
N MET A 270 -41.48 17.21 -17.40
CA MET A 270 -40.63 16.45 -18.31
C MET A 270 -41.45 16.15 -19.56
N ALA A 271 -41.03 16.64 -20.73
CA ALA A 271 -41.82 16.55 -21.96
C ALA A 271 -40.94 16.16 -23.15
N VAL A 272 -41.36 15.13 -23.90
CA VAL A 272 -40.81 14.76 -25.23
C VAL A 272 -41.93 14.84 -26.27
N ALA A 273 -41.61 15.28 -27.49
CA ALA A 273 -42.56 15.38 -28.60
C ALA A 273 -41.83 15.35 -29.95
N ASP A 274 -42.49 14.74 -30.95
CA ASP A 274 -42.02 14.71 -32.33
C ASP A 274 -42.13 16.12 -32.94
N ALA A 275 -41.26 16.46 -33.90
CA ALA A 275 -41.18 17.81 -34.45
C ALA A 275 -41.47 17.86 -35.95
N GLY A 276 -42.47 18.64 -36.36
CA GLY A 276 -42.79 18.90 -37.78
C GLY A 276 -43.76 17.91 -38.41
N ASP A 277 -43.63 16.63 -38.09
CA ASP A 277 -44.75 15.67 -38.06
C ASP A 277 -44.64 14.76 -36.83
N GLY A 278 -45.12 13.52 -36.90
CA GLY A 278 -45.19 12.59 -35.77
C GLY A 278 -45.23 11.14 -36.26
N ILE A 279 -44.26 10.80 -37.11
CA ILE A 279 -44.16 9.51 -37.83
C ILE A 279 -42.97 8.66 -37.33
N TYR A 280 -41.91 9.30 -36.85
CA TYR A 280 -40.72 8.67 -36.26
C TYR A 280 -40.71 8.99 -34.76
N ASP A 281 -40.44 7.98 -33.94
CA ASP A 281 -40.54 8.10 -32.49
C ASP A 281 -39.25 8.65 -31.85
N SER A 282 -39.43 9.35 -30.72
CA SER A 282 -38.35 9.83 -29.86
C SER A 282 -38.57 9.45 -28.39
N GLY A 283 -37.53 8.88 -27.78
CA GLY A 283 -37.54 8.35 -26.43
C GLY A 283 -36.60 9.07 -25.48
N VAL A 284 -36.98 9.16 -24.21
CA VAL A 284 -36.09 9.54 -23.11
C VAL A 284 -36.07 8.48 -22.03
N PHE A 285 -34.85 8.09 -21.67
CA PHE A 285 -34.54 7.20 -20.56
C PHE A 285 -34.07 8.04 -19.38
N LEU A 286 -34.82 8.02 -18.28
CA LEU A 286 -34.53 8.70 -17.01
C LEU A 286 -34.03 7.66 -16.01
N GLU A 287 -32.85 7.82 -15.43
CA GLU A 287 -32.24 6.78 -14.59
C GLU A 287 -32.96 6.60 -13.24
N ALA A 288 -33.13 5.35 -12.81
CA ALA A 288 -33.70 4.99 -11.52
C ALA A 288 -32.95 5.62 -10.34
N ALA A 289 -33.70 6.10 -9.34
CA ALA A 289 -33.25 6.81 -8.15
C ALA A 289 -32.35 8.04 -8.40
N SER A 290 -32.26 8.52 -9.66
CA SER A 290 -31.37 9.63 -10.01
C SER A 290 -31.97 11.00 -9.73
N PHE A 291 -33.30 11.12 -9.61
CA PHE A 291 -33.99 12.39 -9.30
C PHE A 291 -33.92 12.72 -7.81
N GLY A 292 -32.78 13.27 -7.40
CA GLY A 292 -32.48 13.63 -6.02
C GLY A 292 -32.12 15.11 -5.84
N ALA A 293 -32.12 15.53 -4.59
CA ALA A 293 -31.59 16.83 -4.18
C ALA A 293 -30.06 16.83 -4.32
N ILE A 294 -29.46 17.94 -4.75
CA ILE A 294 -27.98 18.06 -4.70
C ILE A 294 -27.61 18.47 -3.28
N GLY A 295 -27.17 17.50 -2.46
CA GLY A 295 -26.43 17.78 -1.24
C GLY A 295 -24.96 18.09 -1.52
N ILE A 296 -24.21 18.42 -0.48
CA ILE A 296 -22.74 18.52 -0.54
C ILE A 296 -22.15 17.16 -1.00
N GLN A 297 -21.25 17.15 -1.98
CA GLN A 297 -20.61 15.92 -2.47
C GLN A 297 -19.15 15.82 -2.03
N VAL A 298 -18.66 14.58 -1.91
CA VAL A 298 -17.24 14.25 -1.80
C VAL A 298 -16.84 13.27 -2.92
N GLU A 299 -15.73 13.57 -3.57
CA GLU A 299 -15.24 12.89 -4.78
C GLU A 299 -13.72 12.67 -4.71
N VAL A 300 -13.20 11.75 -5.54
CA VAL A 300 -11.85 11.19 -5.47
C VAL A 300 -11.18 11.13 -6.84
N GLY A 301 -10.19 12.02 -7.06
CA GLY A 301 -9.44 12.13 -8.31
C GLY A 301 -9.93 13.29 -9.17
N GLU A 302 -10.51 12.99 -10.33
CA GLU A 302 -11.23 13.99 -11.15
C GLU A 302 -12.69 14.11 -10.70
N VAL A 303 -13.32 15.25 -11.03
CA VAL A 303 -14.71 15.56 -10.67
C VAL A 303 -15.66 14.52 -11.28
N GLY A 304 -16.61 14.02 -10.47
CA GLY A 304 -17.55 12.96 -10.81
C GLY A 304 -17.12 11.53 -10.43
N SER A 305 -15.97 11.36 -9.76
CA SER A 305 -15.45 10.05 -9.33
C SER A 305 -15.72 9.78 -7.83
N SER A 306 -16.33 8.64 -7.51
CA SER A 306 -16.60 8.19 -6.12
C SER A 306 -15.70 7.05 -5.62
N SER A 307 -14.82 6.51 -6.48
CA SER A 307 -13.85 5.48 -6.09
C SER A 307 -12.49 5.67 -6.80
N ALA A 308 -11.40 5.56 -6.06
CA ALA A 308 -10.05 5.59 -6.61
C ALA A 308 -9.11 4.57 -5.93
N THR A 309 -7.90 4.42 -6.47
CA THR A 309 -6.82 3.61 -5.88
C THR A 309 -5.59 4.50 -5.66
N LEU A 310 -4.89 4.28 -4.55
CA LEU A 310 -3.56 4.82 -4.24
C LEU A 310 -2.55 3.68 -4.14
N VAL A 311 -1.39 3.84 -4.77
CA VAL A 311 -0.20 3.02 -4.51
C VAL A 311 0.67 3.71 -3.47
N GLU A 312 1.09 2.95 -2.45
CA GLU A 312 1.95 3.43 -1.35
C GLU A 312 3.24 4.10 -1.83
N GLY A 313 3.49 5.33 -1.36
CA GLY A 313 4.65 6.14 -1.73
C GLY A 313 4.71 6.63 -3.18
N CYS A 314 3.78 6.20 -4.04
CA CYS A 314 3.81 6.43 -5.48
C CYS A 314 2.78 7.49 -5.91
N ASP A 315 1.53 7.33 -5.48
CA ASP A 315 0.42 8.19 -5.87
C ASP A 315 0.06 9.24 -4.82
N SER A 316 -0.51 10.35 -5.29
CA SER A 316 -1.27 11.28 -4.45
C SER A 316 -2.55 11.69 -5.14
N LEU A 317 -3.68 11.56 -4.47
CA LEU A 317 -5.01 11.83 -4.99
C LEU A 317 -5.56 13.15 -4.47
N LEU A 318 -6.40 13.81 -5.27
CA LEU A 318 -7.19 14.96 -4.86
C LEU A 318 -8.55 14.48 -4.32
N LEU A 319 -8.83 14.69 -3.05
CA LEU A 319 -10.20 14.65 -2.53
C LEU A 319 -10.86 15.99 -2.86
N ILE A 320 -12.03 15.95 -3.50
CA ILE A 320 -12.79 17.13 -3.91
C ILE A 320 -14.09 17.17 -3.12
N PHE A 321 -14.38 18.28 -2.47
CA PHE A 321 -15.66 18.56 -1.81
C PHE A 321 -16.38 19.67 -2.58
N THR A 322 -17.62 19.44 -3.01
CA THR A 322 -18.41 20.40 -3.79
C THR A 322 -19.73 20.74 -3.11
N ARG A 323 -20.24 21.96 -3.36
CA ARG A 323 -21.59 22.39 -3.01
C ARG A 323 -22.35 22.92 -4.22
N ALA A 324 -23.66 22.75 -4.23
CA ALA A 324 -24.55 23.46 -5.13
C ALA A 324 -24.76 24.93 -4.69
N GLY A 325 -25.53 25.68 -5.49
CA GLY A 325 -26.23 26.88 -5.06
C GLY A 325 -25.37 27.99 -4.44
N SER A 326 -25.66 28.32 -3.18
CA SER A 326 -25.34 29.64 -2.63
C SER A 326 -23.90 29.75 -2.11
N THR A 327 -23.03 30.40 -2.89
CA THR A 327 -21.64 30.65 -2.51
C THR A 327 -21.40 31.91 -1.66
N ILE A 328 -22.46 32.63 -1.25
CA ILE A 328 -22.35 33.94 -0.58
C ILE A 328 -21.73 33.89 0.83
N ASP A 329 -21.87 32.75 1.51
CA ASP A 329 -21.29 32.44 2.82
C ASP A 329 -20.28 31.29 2.68
N SER A 330 -19.39 31.13 3.67
CA SER A 330 -18.50 29.96 3.76
C SER A 330 -19.23 28.77 4.37
N LEU A 331 -19.02 27.59 3.80
CA LEU A 331 -19.62 26.34 4.27
C LEU A 331 -18.53 25.46 4.93
N THR A 332 -18.77 25.01 6.16
CA THR A 332 -17.94 24.00 6.82
C THR A 332 -18.62 22.65 6.68
N ILE A 333 -17.91 21.68 6.11
CA ILE A 333 -18.35 20.31 5.88
C ILE A 333 -17.63 19.44 6.90
N ASN A 334 -18.36 18.70 7.71
CA ASN A 334 -17.80 17.65 8.57
C ASN A 334 -17.98 16.31 7.85
N TYR A 335 -16.97 15.44 7.90
CA TYR A 335 -17.00 14.13 7.25
C TYR A 335 -16.46 13.06 8.19
N ILE A 336 -17.09 11.89 8.16
CA ILE A 336 -16.69 10.71 8.90
C ILE A 336 -15.66 9.97 8.04
N ILE A 337 -14.57 9.51 8.67
CA ILE A 337 -13.53 8.71 8.05
C ILE A 337 -13.65 7.28 8.62
N THR A 338 -13.81 6.31 7.74
CA THR A 338 -13.88 4.87 8.06
C THR A 338 -13.09 4.07 7.03
N GLY A 339 -13.16 2.74 7.08
CA GLY A 339 -12.35 1.82 6.27
C GLY A 339 -11.46 0.95 7.14
N SER A 340 -10.45 0.31 6.55
CA SER A 340 -9.41 -0.40 7.30
C SER A 340 -8.22 0.49 7.65
N ALA A 341 -7.91 1.46 6.78
CA ALA A 341 -6.71 2.28 6.86
C ALA A 341 -6.80 3.36 7.94
N THR A 342 -5.72 3.50 8.70
CA THR A 342 -5.57 4.37 9.87
C THR A 342 -5.21 5.81 9.48
N ASN A 343 -6.14 6.73 9.77
CA ASN A 343 -5.98 8.15 9.46
C ASN A 343 -4.72 8.77 10.09
N GLY A 344 -3.80 9.25 9.25
CA GLY A 344 -2.55 9.88 9.68
C GLY A 344 -1.40 8.93 10.01
N VAL A 345 -1.58 7.62 9.85
CA VAL A 345 -0.50 6.61 9.95
C VAL A 345 -0.19 6.02 8.58
N ASP A 346 -1.23 5.61 7.86
CA ASP A 346 -1.10 4.83 6.61
C ASP A 346 -1.29 5.75 5.37
N TYR A 347 -1.94 6.89 5.59
CA TYR A 347 -2.12 7.98 4.63
C TYR A 347 -2.14 9.35 5.31
N THR A 348 -2.02 10.40 4.49
CA THR A 348 -2.01 11.81 4.91
C THR A 348 -3.17 12.16 5.84
N LEU A 349 -2.85 12.63 7.06
CA LEU A 349 -3.82 12.94 8.12
C LEU A 349 -4.95 13.87 7.64
N LEU A 350 -6.15 13.33 7.54
CA LEU A 350 -7.39 14.05 7.25
C LEU A 350 -7.95 14.70 8.53
N PRO A 351 -8.27 16.01 8.52
CA PRO A 351 -8.77 16.74 9.69
C PRO A 351 -10.26 16.49 10.04
N GLY A 352 -10.97 15.57 9.38
CA GLY A 352 -12.39 15.26 9.65
C GLY A 352 -13.39 16.37 9.30
N SER A 353 -12.91 17.52 8.86
CA SER A 353 -13.72 18.65 8.36
C SER A 353 -12.96 19.45 7.30
N ILE A 354 -13.68 20.22 6.49
CA ILE A 354 -13.11 21.10 5.47
C ILE A 354 -14.01 22.32 5.27
N VAL A 355 -13.42 23.46 4.87
CA VAL A 355 -14.16 24.71 4.65
C VAL A 355 -14.14 25.07 3.17
N ILE A 356 -15.32 25.17 2.55
CA ILE A 356 -15.51 25.85 1.27
C ILE A 356 -15.65 27.36 1.56
N PRO A 357 -14.71 28.21 1.13
CA PRO A 357 -14.75 29.63 1.45
C PRO A 357 -15.85 30.40 0.70
N VAL A 358 -16.14 31.62 1.16
CA VAL A 358 -17.02 32.58 0.48
C VAL A 358 -16.59 32.75 -0.98
N GLY A 359 -17.54 32.64 -1.90
CA GLY A 359 -17.33 32.76 -3.35
C GLY A 359 -16.82 31.49 -4.05
N ALA A 360 -16.49 30.43 -3.33
CA ALA A 360 -16.11 29.13 -3.90
C ALA A 360 -17.28 28.13 -3.86
N SER A 361 -17.38 27.29 -4.90
CA SER A 361 -18.29 26.13 -4.97
C SER A 361 -17.62 24.82 -4.53
N GLN A 362 -16.30 24.81 -4.32
CA GLN A 362 -15.55 23.62 -3.92
C GLN A 362 -14.39 23.93 -2.97
N ALA A 363 -13.94 22.92 -2.24
CA ALA A 363 -12.66 22.85 -1.53
C ALA A 363 -12.01 21.49 -1.82
N THR A 364 -10.69 21.39 -1.66
CA THR A 364 -9.94 20.19 -2.04
C THR A 364 -8.83 19.87 -1.04
N PHE A 365 -8.52 18.59 -0.86
CA PHE A 365 -7.48 18.11 0.05
C PHE A 365 -6.66 17.01 -0.63
N ASN A 366 -5.32 17.03 -0.51
CA ASN A 366 -4.47 15.98 -1.10
C ASN A 366 -4.29 14.82 -0.12
N ILE A 367 -4.44 13.58 -0.60
CA ILE A 367 -4.11 12.36 0.14
C ILE A 367 -3.02 11.61 -0.62
N GLY A 368 -1.85 11.48 -0.01
CA GLY A 368 -0.87 10.44 -0.37
C GLY A 368 -0.92 9.30 0.64
N ALA A 369 -0.78 8.06 0.16
CA ALA A 369 -0.53 6.89 0.99
C ALA A 369 0.98 6.83 1.33
N TYR A 370 1.32 6.53 2.57
CA TYR A 370 2.71 6.46 3.00
C TYR A 370 3.34 5.12 2.61
N LEU A 371 4.66 5.10 2.39
CA LEU A 371 5.43 3.87 2.22
C LEU A 371 6.22 3.63 3.51
N ASP A 372 5.74 2.69 4.32
CA ASP A 372 6.34 2.36 5.63
C ASP A 372 7.13 1.03 5.61
N GLY A 373 6.77 0.12 4.70
CA GLY A 373 7.41 -1.17 4.48
C GLY A 373 6.75 -2.36 5.21
N ILE A 374 5.51 -2.23 5.71
CA ILE A 374 4.75 -3.32 6.33
C ILE A 374 3.76 -3.93 5.32
N PRO A 375 3.78 -5.25 5.06
CA PRO A 375 2.78 -5.90 4.20
C PRO A 375 1.44 -6.08 4.93
N GLU A 376 0.52 -5.13 4.76
CA GLU A 376 -0.75 -5.07 5.50
C GLU A 376 -1.96 -5.52 4.66
N GLY A 377 -1.93 -5.33 3.33
CA GLY A 377 -2.86 -5.93 2.37
C GLY A 377 -3.49 -4.92 1.41
N ILE A 378 -4.70 -5.25 0.94
CA ILE A 378 -5.56 -4.27 0.26
C ILE A 378 -6.37 -3.56 1.33
N GLU A 379 -6.15 -2.27 1.42
CA GLU A 379 -6.65 -1.38 2.46
C GLU A 379 -7.72 -0.43 1.89
N THR A 380 -8.54 0.16 2.75
CA THR A 380 -9.58 1.12 2.33
C THR A 380 -9.66 2.34 3.24
N ILE A 381 -9.87 3.50 2.61
CA ILE A 381 -10.38 4.74 3.21
C ILE A 381 -11.80 4.96 2.66
N SER A 382 -12.76 5.28 3.51
CA SER A 382 -14.10 5.71 3.14
C SER A 382 -14.40 7.04 3.82
N ILE A 383 -14.55 8.09 3.01
CA ILE A 383 -14.87 9.44 3.45
C ILE A 383 -16.35 9.67 3.20
N THR A 384 -17.14 9.77 4.27
CA THR A 384 -18.60 9.94 4.21
C THR A 384 -18.99 11.29 4.79
N ILE A 385 -19.58 12.15 3.96
CA ILE A 385 -20.39 13.28 4.43
C ILE A 385 -21.72 12.68 4.93
N PRO A 386 -22.03 12.75 6.24
CA PRO A 386 -23.31 12.27 6.76
C PRO A 386 -24.44 13.23 6.38
N ALA A 387 -25.67 12.72 6.39
CA ALA A 387 -26.85 13.57 6.18
C ALA A 387 -27.04 14.56 7.34
N ASN A 388 -27.74 15.68 7.07
CA ASN A 388 -28.24 16.62 8.09
C ASN A 388 -27.13 17.29 8.94
N LEU A 389 -26.15 17.93 8.29
CA LEU A 389 -25.05 18.61 9.00
C LEU A 389 -25.44 19.97 9.61
N THR A 390 -26.44 20.67 9.06
CA THR A 390 -26.63 22.11 9.35
C THR A 390 -27.55 22.42 10.53
N ASN A 391 -28.38 21.47 10.99
CA ASN A 391 -29.42 21.67 12.02
C ASN A 391 -30.39 22.84 11.71
N ASN A 392 -30.46 23.25 10.45
CA ASN A 392 -31.45 24.16 9.89
C ASN A 392 -32.48 23.30 9.15
N THR A 393 -33.77 23.46 9.42
CA THR A 393 -34.85 22.51 9.02
C THR A 393 -35.19 22.53 7.52
N CYS A 394 -34.22 22.92 6.69
CA CYS A 394 -34.30 23.25 5.28
C CYS A 394 -32.97 23.03 4.55
N LEU A 395 -31.91 22.54 5.21
CA LEU A 395 -30.62 22.20 4.60
C LEU A 395 -30.15 20.85 5.16
N ASP A 396 -30.90 19.83 4.77
CA ASP A 396 -30.64 18.43 5.09
C ASP A 396 -29.81 17.83 3.95
N ASP A 397 -28.49 17.80 4.13
CA ASP A 397 -27.57 17.29 3.12
C ASP A 397 -27.87 15.83 2.75
N VAL A 398 -27.82 15.52 1.45
CA VAL A 398 -27.81 14.13 0.95
C VAL A 398 -26.46 13.51 1.32
N PRO A 399 -26.43 12.31 1.94
CA PRO A 399 -25.17 11.69 2.34
C PRO A 399 -24.35 11.31 1.10
N SER A 400 -23.09 11.70 1.08
CA SER A 400 -22.16 11.48 -0.03
C SER A 400 -20.94 10.73 0.48
N THR A 401 -20.47 9.73 -0.27
CA THR A 401 -19.34 8.88 0.14
C THR A 401 -18.37 8.66 -1.00
N ALA A 402 -17.11 8.94 -0.73
CA ALA A 402 -15.98 8.63 -1.60
C ALA A 402 -15.12 7.53 -0.98
N THR A 403 -14.55 6.67 -1.83
CA THR A 403 -13.72 5.53 -1.39
C THR A 403 -12.35 5.59 -2.05
N VAL A 404 -11.31 5.28 -1.28
CA VAL A 404 -9.93 5.14 -1.77
C VAL A 404 -9.42 3.78 -1.33
N THR A 405 -8.98 2.97 -2.28
CA THR A 405 -8.31 1.70 -1.99
C THR A 405 -6.81 1.96 -1.91
N ILE A 406 -6.13 1.55 -0.85
CA ILE A 406 -4.66 1.56 -0.79
C ILE A 406 -4.15 0.15 -1.14
N ILE A 407 -3.07 0.07 -1.91
CA ILE A 407 -2.39 -1.19 -2.23
C ILE A 407 -0.89 -1.09 -1.97
N ASN A 408 -0.34 -2.11 -1.30
CA ASN A 408 1.10 -2.24 -1.07
C ASN A 408 1.90 -2.35 -2.39
N THR A 409 3.15 -1.90 -2.33
CA THR A 409 4.18 -2.26 -3.31
C THR A 409 4.91 -3.53 -2.86
N ASP A 410 5.04 -4.53 -3.75
CA ASP A 410 6.02 -5.60 -3.56
C ASP A 410 7.43 -4.95 -3.63
N PRO A 411 8.34 -5.16 -2.67
CA PRO A 411 9.67 -4.53 -2.68
C PRO A 411 10.47 -4.85 -3.94
N LEU A 412 11.13 -3.85 -4.53
CA LEU A 412 11.92 -4.03 -5.75
C LEU A 412 13.16 -4.90 -5.49
N GLU A 413 13.24 -6.06 -6.13
CA GLU A 413 14.39 -6.96 -6.15
C GLU A 413 15.06 -7.02 -7.52
N LEU A 414 16.40 -7.07 -7.52
CA LEU A 414 17.24 -7.16 -8.72
C LEU A 414 18.24 -8.31 -8.59
N GLY A 415 18.23 -9.21 -9.57
CA GLY A 415 19.27 -10.23 -9.79
C GLY A 415 20.08 -9.97 -11.05
N ILE A 416 21.36 -10.34 -11.04
CA ILE A 416 22.30 -10.21 -12.16
C ILE A 416 22.98 -11.56 -12.50
N SER A 417 23.51 -11.69 -13.72
CA SER A 417 24.40 -12.78 -14.11
C SER A 417 25.74 -12.74 -13.37
N ASN A 418 26.21 -13.89 -12.87
CA ASN A 418 27.51 -14.04 -12.19
C ASN A 418 28.72 -13.49 -12.98
N ASP A 419 29.77 -13.13 -12.24
CA ASP A 419 31.11 -12.80 -12.74
C ASP A 419 31.64 -13.78 -13.80
N THR A 420 32.36 -13.25 -14.78
CA THR A 420 32.77 -13.98 -15.98
C THR A 420 34.17 -13.61 -16.47
N ILE A 421 34.71 -14.41 -17.39
CA ILE A 421 35.99 -14.16 -18.08
C ILE A 421 35.75 -14.24 -19.59
N ILE A 422 36.17 -13.20 -20.32
CA ILE A 422 36.19 -13.12 -21.78
C ILE A 422 37.63 -13.05 -22.31
N CYS A 423 37.84 -13.46 -23.57
CA CYS A 423 39.06 -13.09 -24.31
C CYS A 423 38.84 -11.71 -24.97
N PRO A 424 39.90 -10.90 -25.20
CA PRO A 424 39.79 -9.61 -25.88
C PRO A 424 39.03 -9.69 -27.21
N GLY A 425 38.03 -8.82 -27.38
CA GLY A 425 37.21 -8.75 -28.60
C GLY A 425 35.99 -9.68 -28.65
N ASN A 426 35.78 -10.54 -27.65
CA ASN A 426 34.52 -11.27 -27.48
C ASN A 426 33.55 -10.48 -26.58
N GLY A 427 32.26 -10.52 -26.89
CA GLY A 427 31.20 -9.96 -26.05
C GLY A 427 30.50 -11.00 -25.18
N TYR A 428 30.12 -10.61 -23.96
CA TYR A 428 29.31 -11.41 -23.03
C TYR A 428 27.96 -10.74 -22.79
N GLN A 429 26.86 -11.48 -22.90
CA GLN A 429 25.52 -10.99 -22.58
C GLN A 429 25.34 -10.98 -21.06
N ILE A 430 25.38 -9.80 -20.45
CA ILE A 430 24.91 -9.62 -19.07
C ILE A 430 23.40 -9.81 -19.08
N ALA A 431 22.88 -10.50 -18.07
CA ALA A 431 21.45 -10.73 -17.90
C ALA A 431 20.98 -10.19 -16.54
N THR A 432 19.80 -9.56 -16.53
CA THR A 432 19.12 -9.13 -15.30
C THR A 432 17.76 -9.82 -15.13
N SER A 433 17.29 -9.90 -13.89
CA SER A 433 15.93 -10.32 -13.52
C SER A 433 15.40 -9.39 -12.45
N ILE A 434 14.16 -8.92 -12.60
CA ILE A 434 13.45 -8.07 -11.63
C ILE A 434 12.25 -8.85 -11.07
N SER A 435 11.98 -8.65 -9.78
CA SER A 435 10.73 -9.01 -9.09
C SER A 435 10.35 -7.87 -8.15
N GLY A 436 9.05 -7.66 -7.91
CA GLY A 436 8.56 -6.47 -7.19
C GLY A 436 8.80 -5.15 -7.94
N GLY A 437 8.48 -4.03 -7.27
CA GLY A 437 8.31 -2.71 -7.86
C GLY A 437 7.06 -2.59 -8.74
N ILE A 438 6.74 -1.36 -9.16
CA ILE A 438 5.57 -1.09 -10.01
C ILE A 438 5.96 -0.40 -11.33
N GLY A 439 5.25 -0.77 -12.40
CA GLY A 439 5.30 -0.09 -13.69
C GLY A 439 6.52 -0.40 -14.57
N ALA A 440 6.99 0.61 -15.30
CA ALA A 440 8.04 0.51 -16.32
C ALA A 440 9.44 0.82 -15.78
N TYR A 441 10.18 -0.22 -15.36
CA TYR A 441 11.54 -0.11 -14.84
C TYR A 441 12.52 0.64 -15.76
N THR A 442 13.21 1.61 -15.20
CA THR A 442 14.32 2.33 -15.82
C THR A 442 15.66 1.71 -15.41
N TYR A 443 16.62 1.68 -16.34
CA TYR A 443 17.94 1.07 -16.15
C TYR A 443 19.04 2.10 -16.41
N SER A 444 20.09 2.10 -15.59
CA SER A 444 21.28 2.92 -15.77
C SER A 444 22.54 2.12 -15.48
N TRP A 445 23.42 1.97 -16.47
CA TRP A 445 24.67 1.20 -16.35
C TRP A 445 25.90 2.10 -16.27
N SER A 446 26.77 1.84 -15.29
CA SER A 446 28.02 2.56 -15.06
C SER A 446 29.20 1.59 -14.82
N PRO A 447 30.31 1.71 -15.56
CA PRO A 447 30.52 2.61 -16.70
C PRO A 447 29.77 2.11 -17.95
N ASN A 448 29.29 3.02 -18.81
CA ASN A 448 28.72 2.66 -20.11
C ASN A 448 29.80 2.26 -21.16
N LEU A 449 31.09 2.32 -20.80
CA LEU A 449 32.19 2.01 -21.72
C LEU A 449 32.28 0.50 -21.97
N GLY A 450 32.22 0.09 -23.24
CA GLY A 450 32.27 -1.33 -23.63
C GLY A 450 30.93 -2.06 -23.56
N LEU A 451 29.84 -1.42 -23.13
CA LEU A 451 28.49 -1.98 -23.22
C LEU A 451 27.84 -1.68 -24.58
N SER A 452 26.91 -2.54 -25.00
CA SER A 452 26.06 -2.30 -26.17
C SER A 452 24.95 -1.26 -25.96
N CYS A 453 24.60 -0.98 -24.70
CA CYS A 453 23.61 0.01 -24.27
C CYS A 453 23.94 0.46 -22.85
N GLY A 454 23.57 1.70 -22.49
CA GLY A 454 23.69 2.20 -21.12
C GLY A 454 22.39 2.12 -20.31
N THR A 455 21.27 1.78 -20.95
CA THR A 455 19.91 1.94 -20.40
C THR A 455 18.93 0.82 -20.79
N CYS A 456 19.44 -0.32 -21.28
CA CYS A 456 18.62 -1.49 -21.58
C CYS A 456 18.90 -2.60 -20.56
N PRO A 457 17.93 -3.49 -20.25
CA PRO A 457 18.05 -4.44 -19.15
C PRO A 457 19.20 -5.43 -19.33
N ASN A 458 19.44 -5.87 -20.57
CA ASN A 458 20.40 -6.92 -20.89
C ASN A 458 21.46 -6.39 -21.87
N PRO A 459 22.52 -5.69 -21.40
CA PRO A 459 23.61 -5.23 -22.26
C PRO A 459 24.60 -6.35 -22.61
N ILE A 460 25.21 -6.26 -23.80
CA ILE A 460 26.39 -7.05 -24.15
C ILE A 460 27.64 -6.26 -23.73
N ALA A 461 28.40 -6.80 -22.78
CA ALA A 461 29.67 -6.26 -22.32
C ALA A 461 30.84 -6.80 -23.16
N SER A 462 31.66 -5.89 -23.69
CA SER A 462 32.86 -6.17 -24.49
C SER A 462 34.03 -5.23 -24.10
N PRO A 463 34.39 -5.09 -22.81
CA PRO A 463 35.46 -4.19 -22.39
C PRO A 463 36.85 -4.62 -22.91
N SER A 464 37.78 -3.67 -22.98
CA SER A 464 39.18 -3.92 -23.34
C SER A 464 40.04 -4.39 -22.16
N GLU A 465 39.62 -4.12 -20.93
CA GLU A 465 40.29 -4.43 -19.66
C GLU A 465 39.24 -4.96 -18.66
N SER A 466 39.66 -5.69 -17.61
CA SER A 466 38.70 -6.21 -16.61
C SER A 466 37.88 -5.08 -15.99
N THR A 467 36.56 -5.11 -16.21
CA THR A 467 35.64 -4.01 -15.85
C THR A 467 34.52 -4.51 -14.97
N THR A 468 34.32 -3.85 -13.82
CA THR A 468 33.11 -4.01 -13.00
C THR A 468 32.03 -3.09 -13.55
N TYR A 469 30.90 -3.66 -13.93
CA TYR A 469 29.70 -2.92 -14.33
C TYR A 469 28.71 -2.90 -13.17
N THR A 470 28.29 -1.71 -12.76
CA THR A 470 27.16 -1.50 -11.86
C THR A 470 25.93 -1.19 -12.69
N VAL A 471 24.80 -1.81 -12.36
CA VAL A 471 23.48 -1.35 -12.81
C VAL A 471 22.75 -0.71 -11.65
N THR A 472 22.02 0.37 -11.94
CA THR A 472 20.98 0.93 -11.09
C THR A 472 19.65 0.70 -11.79
N VAL A 473 18.66 0.19 -11.04
CA VAL A 473 17.29 0.03 -11.51
C VAL A 473 16.36 0.78 -10.56
N THR A 474 15.42 1.51 -11.16
CA THR A 474 14.39 2.30 -10.47
C THR A 474 13.07 2.04 -11.17
N ASP A 475 12.00 1.84 -10.41
CA ASP A 475 10.67 1.57 -10.94
C ASP A 475 9.95 2.85 -11.41
N GLU A 476 8.64 2.79 -11.67
CA GLU A 476 7.86 3.95 -12.13
C GLU A 476 7.55 4.95 -11.00
N CYS A 477 7.53 4.47 -9.75
CA CYS A 477 7.27 5.27 -8.55
C CYS A 477 8.51 6.07 -8.09
N GLY A 478 9.71 5.53 -8.32
CA GLY A 478 10.97 6.21 -8.01
C GLY A 478 11.36 6.22 -6.53
N THR A 479 10.57 5.56 -5.68
CA THR A 479 10.82 5.33 -4.26
C THR A 479 11.91 4.28 -4.05
N ASP A 480 11.82 3.15 -4.75
CA ASP A 480 12.78 2.06 -4.68
C ASP A 480 13.89 2.18 -5.74
N ILE A 481 15.14 2.14 -5.28
CA ILE A 481 16.34 2.19 -6.13
C ILE A 481 17.28 1.06 -5.71
N VAL A 482 17.40 0.05 -6.58
CA VAL A 482 18.30 -1.09 -6.36
C VAL A 482 19.55 -1.01 -7.24
N THR A 483 20.67 -1.49 -6.72
CA THR A 483 21.95 -1.51 -7.43
C THR A 483 22.66 -2.84 -7.26
N GLU A 484 23.20 -3.39 -8.34
CA GLU A 484 23.96 -4.65 -8.33
C GLU A 484 25.14 -4.58 -9.30
N GLN A 485 26.17 -5.41 -9.09
CA GLN A 485 27.43 -5.41 -9.85
C GLN A 485 27.75 -6.76 -10.49
N VAL A 486 28.44 -6.71 -11.64
CA VAL A 486 29.06 -7.87 -12.29
C VAL A 486 30.46 -7.52 -12.81
N VAL A 487 31.42 -8.41 -12.56
CA VAL A 487 32.80 -8.27 -13.04
C VAL A 487 33.01 -9.05 -14.33
N VAL A 488 33.29 -8.33 -15.41
CA VAL A 488 33.64 -8.89 -16.72
C VAL A 488 35.16 -8.82 -16.88
N ASN A 489 35.84 -9.93 -16.58
CA ASN A 489 37.30 -10.01 -16.62
C ASN A 489 37.82 -10.29 -18.03
N VAL A 490 38.96 -9.69 -18.40
CA VAL A 490 39.60 -9.89 -19.72
C VAL A 490 40.90 -10.68 -19.56
N GLY A 491 40.98 -11.87 -20.16
CA GLY A 491 42.13 -12.79 -20.04
C GLY A 491 43.30 -12.44 -20.96
N GLY A 492 44.55 -12.65 -20.52
CA GLY A 492 45.74 -12.31 -21.30
C GLY A 492 47.10 -12.65 -20.65
N LEU A 493 48.17 -12.18 -21.28
CA LEU A 493 49.56 -12.25 -20.81
C LEU A 493 50.23 -10.89 -21.06
N LEU A 494 51.10 -10.46 -20.14
CA LEU A 494 51.96 -9.28 -20.25
C LEU A 494 53.43 -9.67 -20.04
N LEU A 495 54.34 -8.90 -20.65
CA LEU A 495 55.78 -8.95 -20.45
C LEU A 495 56.28 -7.51 -20.30
N GLU A 496 56.84 -7.19 -19.14
CA GLU A 496 57.36 -5.87 -18.80
C GLU A 496 58.81 -5.97 -18.30
N THR A 497 59.58 -4.89 -18.39
CA THR A 497 60.83 -4.75 -17.62
C THR A 497 60.49 -4.21 -16.23
N GLY A 498 60.73 -5.01 -15.20
CA GLY A 498 60.59 -4.60 -13.80
C GLY A 498 61.82 -3.86 -13.27
N ASN A 499 61.69 -3.33 -12.06
CA ASN A 499 62.71 -2.62 -11.27
C ASN A 499 63.27 -1.34 -11.93
N THR A 500 64.07 -1.50 -13.00
CA THR A 500 64.70 -0.44 -13.79
C THR A 500 64.85 -0.91 -15.23
N LEU A 501 64.63 -0.01 -16.20
CA LEU A 501 64.91 -0.27 -17.64
C LEU A 501 66.41 -0.48 -17.96
N VAL A 502 67.27 -0.27 -16.96
CA VAL A 502 68.73 -0.30 -17.09
C VAL A 502 69.33 -1.03 -15.90
N SER A 503 70.27 -1.93 -16.17
CA SER A 503 71.14 -2.60 -15.21
C SER A 503 72.55 -2.00 -15.30
N ILE A 504 73.28 -1.94 -14.20
CA ILE A 504 74.58 -1.26 -14.13
C ILE A 504 75.63 -2.20 -13.55
N GLU A 505 76.76 -2.31 -14.26
CA GLU A 505 77.93 -3.14 -13.90
C GLU A 505 78.26 -3.01 -12.40
N GLY A 506 78.19 -4.13 -11.68
CA GLY A 506 78.55 -4.22 -10.26
C GLY A 506 77.69 -3.43 -9.26
N CYS A 507 76.66 -2.70 -9.72
CA CYS A 507 75.88 -1.79 -8.85
C CYS A 507 74.36 -2.00 -8.92
N SER A 508 73.77 -2.45 -10.03
CA SER A 508 72.33 -2.79 -10.08
C SER A 508 71.96 -3.95 -11.02
N ASN A 509 71.06 -4.81 -10.53
CA ASN A 509 70.38 -5.86 -11.29
C ASN A 509 68.97 -5.40 -11.68
N ALA A 510 68.49 -5.80 -12.85
CA ALA A 510 67.13 -5.50 -13.33
C ALA A 510 66.35 -6.79 -13.69
N THR A 511 65.06 -6.68 -13.98
CA THR A 511 64.16 -7.82 -14.19
C THR A 511 63.32 -7.71 -15.45
N PHE A 512 62.95 -8.87 -16.01
CA PHE A 512 61.76 -9.00 -16.86
C PHE A 512 60.67 -9.70 -16.04
N THR A 513 59.49 -9.09 -15.94
CA THR A 513 58.33 -9.62 -15.22
C THR A 513 57.31 -10.13 -16.23
N PHE A 514 56.94 -11.40 -16.10
CA PHE A 514 55.88 -12.03 -16.90
C PHE A 514 54.62 -12.15 -16.05
N THR A 515 53.51 -11.57 -16.51
CA THR A 515 52.25 -11.51 -15.76
C THR A 515 51.12 -12.15 -16.57
N ARG A 516 50.45 -13.18 -16.03
CA ARG A 516 49.21 -13.72 -16.61
C ARG A 516 47.99 -13.07 -15.99
N ILE A 517 46.96 -12.84 -16.82
CA ILE A 517 45.67 -12.29 -16.43
C ILE A 517 44.61 -13.37 -16.68
N GLY A 518 43.91 -13.79 -15.64
CA GLY A 518 42.94 -14.90 -15.66
C GLY A 518 43.24 -15.96 -14.60
N SER A 519 42.79 -17.19 -14.83
CA SER A 519 42.88 -18.28 -13.83
C SER A 519 44.33 -18.61 -13.45
N THR A 520 44.59 -18.65 -12.14
CA THR A 520 45.89 -19.06 -11.57
C THR A 520 45.97 -20.55 -11.20
N ALA A 521 44.90 -21.33 -11.42
CA ALA A 521 44.76 -22.69 -10.90
C ALA A 521 45.90 -23.65 -11.28
N ASP A 522 46.26 -23.69 -12.56
CA ASP A 522 47.39 -24.48 -13.09
C ASP A 522 48.66 -23.62 -13.23
N SER A 523 49.82 -24.25 -13.44
CA SER A 523 51.06 -23.55 -13.82
C SER A 523 51.10 -23.23 -15.32
N TYR A 524 51.67 -22.08 -15.70
CA TYR A 524 51.79 -21.64 -17.10
C TYR A 524 53.25 -21.44 -17.51
N THR A 525 53.66 -22.03 -18.63
CA THR A 525 55.05 -21.92 -19.14
C THR A 525 55.10 -20.89 -20.27
N VAL A 526 55.92 -19.86 -20.11
CA VAL A 526 56.23 -18.89 -21.17
C VAL A 526 57.52 -19.31 -21.87
N TYR A 527 57.46 -19.42 -23.20
CA TYR A 527 58.63 -19.63 -24.06
C TYR A 527 59.04 -18.30 -24.70
N PHE A 528 60.33 -18.04 -24.79
CA PHE A 528 60.85 -16.79 -25.34
C PHE A 528 62.22 -16.96 -26.01
N VAL A 529 62.60 -15.98 -26.82
CA VAL A 529 63.94 -15.86 -27.39
C VAL A 529 64.66 -14.65 -26.79
N ILE A 530 65.97 -14.78 -26.61
CA ILE A 530 66.86 -13.73 -26.11
C ILE A 530 67.68 -13.19 -27.29
N SER A 531 67.76 -11.88 -27.42
CA SER A 531 68.57 -11.17 -28.43
C SER A 531 69.09 -9.85 -27.85
N GLY A 532 69.82 -9.06 -28.63
CA GLY A 532 70.32 -7.75 -28.21
C GLY A 532 71.76 -7.49 -28.63
N GLY A 533 72.42 -6.59 -27.90
CA GLY A 533 73.87 -6.39 -27.98
C GLY A 533 74.64 -7.32 -27.04
N ALA A 534 74.14 -7.47 -25.82
CA ALA A 534 74.80 -8.23 -24.76
C ALA A 534 74.57 -9.75 -24.90
N THR A 535 75.64 -10.51 -24.66
CA THR A 535 75.75 -11.95 -24.87
C THR A 535 75.40 -12.73 -23.60
N ASN A 536 74.31 -13.50 -23.69
CA ASN A 536 73.82 -14.39 -22.63
C ASN A 536 74.92 -15.35 -22.13
N GLY A 537 75.33 -15.19 -20.86
CA GLY A 537 76.37 -16.00 -20.21
C GLY A 537 77.81 -15.49 -20.39
N VAL A 538 78.02 -14.33 -21.00
CA VAL A 538 79.34 -13.65 -21.07
C VAL A 538 79.28 -12.31 -20.33
N ASP A 539 78.30 -11.49 -20.65
CA ASP A 539 78.20 -10.08 -20.18
C ASP A 539 77.17 -9.96 -19.03
N TYR A 540 76.27 -10.94 -18.94
CA TYR A 540 75.39 -11.21 -17.81
C TYR A 540 75.25 -12.72 -17.56
N GLY A 541 74.79 -13.10 -16.37
CA GLY A 541 74.55 -14.49 -15.97
C GLY A 541 73.66 -15.28 -16.94
N PHE A 542 73.96 -16.56 -17.16
CA PHE A 542 73.33 -17.38 -18.21
C PHE A 542 71.85 -17.73 -17.94
N ILE A 543 70.99 -17.50 -18.93
CA ILE A 543 69.52 -17.64 -18.89
C ILE A 543 69.03 -18.68 -19.91
N LEU A 544 67.92 -19.36 -19.60
CA LEU A 544 67.23 -20.37 -20.42
C LEU A 544 66.18 -19.75 -21.37
N ASP A 545 65.65 -20.56 -22.29
CA ASP A 545 64.66 -20.17 -23.32
C ASP A 545 63.18 -20.18 -22.84
N SER A 546 62.96 -20.38 -21.54
CA SER A 546 61.63 -20.53 -20.96
C SER A 546 61.59 -20.24 -19.46
N ILE A 547 60.43 -19.82 -18.96
CA ILE A 547 60.15 -19.59 -17.54
C ILE A 547 58.74 -20.07 -17.20
N VAL A 548 58.48 -20.43 -15.94
CA VAL A 548 57.19 -20.97 -15.48
C VAL A 548 56.59 -20.05 -14.43
N ILE A 549 55.38 -19.56 -14.69
CA ILE A 549 54.50 -18.96 -13.66
C ILE A 549 53.86 -20.11 -12.87
N PRO A 550 54.14 -20.26 -11.55
CA PRO A 550 53.62 -21.38 -10.78
C PRO A 550 52.08 -21.37 -10.63
N ALA A 551 51.52 -22.54 -10.35
CA ALA A 551 50.13 -22.66 -9.89
C ALA A 551 49.92 -21.80 -8.62
N GLY A 552 48.79 -21.08 -8.57
CA GLY A 552 48.48 -20.10 -7.53
C GLY A 552 49.25 -18.77 -7.62
N GLN A 553 50.07 -18.54 -8.64
CA GLN A 553 50.76 -17.26 -8.88
C GLN A 553 50.29 -16.62 -10.19
N SER A 554 50.20 -15.29 -10.23
CA SER A 554 49.92 -14.50 -11.43
C SER A 554 51.19 -14.00 -12.14
N THR A 555 52.33 -13.93 -11.45
CA THR A 555 53.58 -13.35 -11.96
C THR A 555 54.78 -14.31 -11.82
N VAL A 556 55.85 -14.03 -12.59
CA VAL A 556 57.20 -14.54 -12.33
C VAL A 556 58.25 -13.57 -12.87
N ASP A 557 59.35 -13.39 -12.13
CA ASP A 557 60.47 -12.53 -12.51
C ASP A 557 61.67 -13.31 -13.06
N LEU A 558 62.31 -12.73 -14.08
CA LEU A 558 63.58 -13.13 -14.65
C LEU A 558 64.62 -12.04 -14.41
N THR A 559 65.52 -12.23 -13.44
CA THR A 559 66.56 -11.25 -13.10
C THR A 559 67.77 -11.35 -14.03
N ILE A 560 68.17 -10.21 -14.60
CA ILE A 560 69.44 -10.03 -15.29
C ILE A 560 70.48 -9.61 -14.26
N PHE A 561 71.60 -10.34 -14.22
CA PHE A 561 72.77 -10.03 -13.38
C PHE A 561 73.94 -9.71 -14.31
N PRO A 562 74.23 -8.42 -14.59
CA PRO A 562 75.46 -8.03 -15.27
C PRO A 562 76.67 -8.48 -14.48
N PHE A 563 77.79 -8.67 -15.16
CA PHE A 563 79.07 -8.78 -14.48
C PHE A 563 79.59 -7.38 -14.10
N SER A 564 80.87 -7.32 -13.73
CA SER A 564 81.57 -6.08 -13.43
C SER A 564 83.03 -6.29 -13.73
N ASP A 565 83.57 -5.60 -14.74
CA ASP A 565 85.01 -5.58 -14.95
C ASP A 565 85.64 -4.18 -15.06
N THR A 566 86.53 -3.97 -16.03
CA THR A 566 87.36 -2.76 -16.21
C THR A 566 87.54 -2.39 -17.69
N LEU A 567 86.81 -3.06 -18.59
CA LEU A 567 86.60 -2.62 -19.96
C LEU A 567 85.65 -1.41 -19.98
N THR A 568 85.31 -0.93 -21.17
CA THR A 568 84.35 0.16 -21.36
C THR A 568 83.69 -0.13 -22.70
N GLU A 569 82.63 -0.92 -22.65
CA GLU A 569 82.06 -1.57 -23.83
C GLU A 569 80.85 -0.80 -24.37
N GLY A 570 80.32 0.13 -23.57
CA GLY A 570 79.23 1.03 -23.90
C GLY A 570 77.87 0.48 -23.45
N THR A 571 76.80 1.19 -23.82
CA THR A 571 75.45 0.77 -23.46
C THR A 571 74.98 -0.39 -24.34
N GLU A 572 74.94 -1.59 -23.77
CA GLU A 572 74.44 -2.79 -24.43
C GLU A 572 72.93 -3.01 -24.20
N GLN A 573 72.36 -4.01 -24.87
CA GLN A 573 70.93 -4.36 -24.80
C GLN A 573 70.70 -5.85 -24.59
N VAL A 574 69.67 -6.19 -23.80
CA VAL A 574 69.08 -7.53 -23.67
C VAL A 574 67.60 -7.40 -24.03
N THR A 575 67.14 -8.17 -25.01
CA THR A 575 65.77 -8.15 -25.52
C THR A 575 65.14 -9.53 -25.42
N ILE A 576 63.97 -9.60 -24.80
CA ILE A 576 63.14 -10.80 -24.66
C ILE A 576 61.92 -10.67 -25.57
N THR A 577 61.69 -11.68 -26.42
CA THR A 577 60.49 -11.79 -27.26
C THR A 577 59.76 -13.10 -26.96
N THR A 578 58.49 -13.04 -26.54
CA THR A 578 57.67 -14.22 -26.24
C THR A 578 57.20 -14.92 -27.51
N ILE A 579 57.23 -16.26 -27.52
CA ILE A 579 56.63 -17.06 -28.58
C ILE A 579 55.12 -17.17 -28.35
N PRO A 580 54.24 -16.77 -29.29
CA PRO A 580 52.79 -16.86 -29.11
C PRO A 580 52.29 -18.29 -28.87
N ASP A 581 51.52 -18.50 -27.79
CA ASP A 581 50.81 -19.76 -27.60
C ASP A 581 49.56 -19.82 -28.50
N THR A 582 49.42 -20.95 -29.20
CA THR A 582 48.30 -21.27 -30.09
C THR A 582 47.45 -22.44 -29.58
N THR A 583 47.68 -22.85 -28.33
CA THR A 583 47.06 -24.03 -27.70
C THR A 583 46.33 -23.73 -26.38
N GLY A 584 46.58 -22.58 -25.74
CA GLY A 584 45.88 -22.09 -24.55
C GLY A 584 44.48 -21.51 -24.79
N LEU A 585 43.82 -21.10 -23.70
CA LEU A 585 42.39 -20.73 -23.69
C LEU A 585 42.05 -19.38 -24.35
N CYS A 586 43.00 -18.46 -24.43
CA CYS A 586 42.98 -17.26 -25.26
C CYS A 586 44.33 -17.16 -25.99
N THR A 587 44.35 -16.70 -27.24
CA THR A 587 45.60 -16.53 -28.01
C THR A 587 46.39 -15.31 -27.54
N SER A 588 47.58 -15.50 -26.97
CA SER A 588 48.47 -14.40 -26.60
C SER A 588 49.15 -13.78 -27.83
N PRO A 589 49.21 -12.44 -27.98
CA PRO A 589 50.02 -11.81 -29.01
C PRO A 589 51.53 -12.00 -28.78
N GLU A 590 52.35 -11.67 -29.78
CA GLU A 590 53.80 -11.60 -29.65
C GLU A 590 54.18 -10.35 -28.85
N LEU A 591 54.75 -10.53 -27.66
CA LEU A 591 55.24 -9.45 -26.79
C LEU A 591 56.77 -9.37 -26.87
N THR A 592 57.31 -8.16 -26.82
CA THR A 592 58.76 -7.90 -26.78
C THR A 592 59.08 -6.80 -25.80
N SER A 593 60.12 -6.99 -24.99
CA SER A 593 60.64 -5.97 -24.08
C SER A 593 62.17 -5.95 -24.08
N THR A 594 62.77 -4.80 -23.79
CA THR A 594 64.22 -4.57 -23.87
C THR A 594 64.74 -3.85 -22.63
N LEU A 595 65.85 -4.36 -22.11
CA LEU A 595 66.66 -3.83 -21.01
C LEU A 595 68.02 -3.36 -21.56
N PHE A 596 68.65 -2.39 -20.90
CA PHE A 596 70.01 -1.95 -21.20
C PHE A 596 71.01 -2.33 -20.09
N ILE A 597 72.30 -2.49 -20.44
CA ILE A 597 73.43 -2.66 -19.51
C ILE A 597 74.39 -1.47 -19.69
N MET A 598 75.00 -0.93 -18.62
CA MET A 598 75.90 0.23 -18.69
C MET A 598 77.17 0.14 -17.82
N ASP A 599 78.26 0.68 -18.36
CA ASP A 599 79.52 1.02 -17.67
C ASP A 599 79.34 2.09 -16.57
N VAL A 600 80.28 2.14 -15.60
CA VAL A 600 80.35 3.20 -14.57
C VAL A 600 81.50 4.20 -14.86
N LEU A 601 81.18 5.50 -14.89
CA LEU A 601 82.13 6.59 -15.19
C LEU A 601 82.65 7.29 -13.91
N PRO A 602 83.79 7.99 -13.93
CA PRO A 602 84.35 8.69 -12.76
C PRO A 602 83.72 10.08 -12.50
N LEU A 603 83.54 10.46 -11.23
CA LEU A 603 82.79 11.67 -10.80
C LEU A 603 83.50 13.01 -11.07
N ALA A 604 82.68 14.02 -11.36
CA ALA A 604 82.93 15.46 -11.24
C ALA A 604 81.61 16.23 -11.00
N VAL A 605 81.67 17.50 -10.58
CA VAL A 605 80.51 18.40 -10.45
C VAL A 605 80.85 19.81 -10.91
N ILE A 606 79.84 20.56 -11.39
CA ILE A 606 79.92 21.98 -11.76
C ILE A 606 78.73 22.73 -11.13
N ALA A 607 79.00 23.86 -10.49
CA ALA A 607 78.01 24.78 -9.91
C ALA A 607 77.55 25.86 -10.92
N PRO A 608 76.45 26.61 -10.66
CA PRO A 608 75.92 27.59 -11.59
C PRO A 608 76.64 28.94 -11.49
N PRO A 609 76.47 29.87 -12.46
CA PRO A 609 77.08 31.19 -12.39
C PRO A 609 76.50 32.09 -11.28
N ASP A 610 77.34 32.97 -10.73
CA ASP A 610 76.94 33.99 -9.75
C ASP A 610 75.73 34.80 -10.23
N THR A 611 74.69 34.88 -9.39
CA THR A 611 73.34 35.33 -9.80
C THR A 611 72.78 36.40 -8.85
N VAL A 612 71.91 37.27 -9.37
CA VAL A 612 71.22 38.32 -8.60
C VAL A 612 69.71 38.05 -8.59
N VAL A 613 69.10 38.02 -7.41
CA VAL A 613 67.66 37.81 -7.19
C VAL A 613 67.09 38.86 -6.25
N CYS A 614 65.77 38.85 -6.05
CA CYS A 614 65.15 39.69 -5.05
C CYS A 614 65.44 39.21 -3.61
N GLY A 615 65.48 40.12 -2.64
CA GLY A 615 65.74 39.77 -1.24
C GLY A 615 64.64 38.88 -0.66
N GLY A 616 64.99 37.67 -0.20
CA GLY A 616 64.02 36.65 0.21
C GLY A 616 63.28 35.95 -0.93
N ALA A 617 63.52 36.33 -2.19
CA ALA A 617 63.03 35.57 -3.35
C ALA A 617 63.93 34.37 -3.62
N SER A 618 63.36 33.38 -4.31
CA SER A 618 64.03 32.16 -4.76
C SER A 618 65.16 32.46 -5.76
N ALA A 619 66.37 32.01 -5.43
CA ALA A 619 67.40 31.68 -6.41
C ALA A 619 67.49 30.16 -6.52
N ASP A 620 67.29 29.63 -7.72
CA ASP A 620 67.45 28.21 -7.99
C ASP A 620 68.92 27.93 -8.36
N LEU A 621 69.59 27.14 -7.53
CA LEU A 621 70.97 26.70 -7.74
C LEU A 621 70.95 25.26 -8.25
N TYR A 622 71.60 25.02 -9.39
CA TYR A 622 71.68 23.70 -10.01
C TYR A 622 73.13 23.18 -10.02
N ALA A 623 73.35 21.94 -9.61
CA ALA A 623 74.65 21.28 -9.65
C ALA A 623 74.68 20.20 -10.74
N ILE A 624 75.49 20.42 -11.78
CA ILE A 624 75.68 19.43 -12.85
C ILE A 624 76.74 18.43 -12.40
N GLY A 625 76.30 17.39 -11.69
CA GLY A 625 77.08 16.18 -11.48
C GLY A 625 77.30 15.43 -12.80
N SER A 626 78.47 14.82 -12.98
CA SER A 626 78.81 14.04 -14.17
C SER A 626 79.73 12.87 -13.83
N GLY A 627 79.48 11.71 -14.44
CA GLY A 627 80.04 10.44 -13.97
C GLY A 627 79.44 10.00 -12.63
N GLY A 628 79.83 8.83 -12.13
CA GLY A 628 79.17 8.15 -11.02
C GLY A 628 77.77 7.64 -11.36
N VAL A 629 77.13 6.97 -10.40
CA VAL A 629 75.78 6.39 -10.55
C VAL A 629 74.94 6.72 -9.31
N GLY A 630 73.67 7.10 -9.50
CA GLY A 630 72.81 7.53 -8.40
C GLY A 630 73.46 8.66 -7.60
N LEU A 631 73.70 9.81 -8.26
CA LEU A 631 74.41 10.91 -7.63
C LEU A 631 73.60 11.52 -6.48
N SER A 632 74.28 11.68 -5.36
CA SER A 632 73.81 12.37 -4.15
C SER A 632 74.58 13.67 -3.99
N TYR A 633 73.90 14.72 -3.59
CA TYR A 633 74.44 16.07 -3.50
C TYR A 633 74.40 16.51 -2.03
N GLU A 634 75.26 17.45 -1.64
CA GLU A 634 75.24 18.08 -0.33
C GLU A 634 75.63 19.55 -0.51
N TRP A 635 74.67 20.45 -0.25
CA TRP A 635 74.83 21.89 -0.36
C TRP A 635 75.03 22.52 1.02
N ASP A 636 76.05 23.36 1.18
CA ASP A 636 76.40 24.05 2.43
C ASP A 636 76.57 25.57 2.19
N ASP A 637 76.08 26.39 3.12
CA ASP A 637 76.07 27.87 3.04
C ASP A 637 77.30 28.54 3.69
N GLY A 638 78.31 27.75 4.08
CA GLY A 638 79.47 28.17 4.86
C GLY A 638 79.25 28.09 6.39
N VAL A 639 78.05 27.70 6.83
CA VAL A 639 77.68 27.54 8.25
C VAL A 639 77.03 26.18 8.51
N SER A 640 76.22 25.68 7.58
CA SER A 640 75.49 24.42 7.68
C SER A 640 75.07 23.85 6.32
N VAL A 641 74.89 22.53 6.28
CA VAL A 641 74.22 21.84 5.16
C VAL A 641 72.76 22.29 5.09
N ILE A 642 72.37 22.81 3.93
CA ILE A 642 71.05 23.40 3.63
C ILE A 642 70.18 22.57 2.68
N GLY A 643 70.76 21.61 1.96
CA GLY A 643 70.03 20.76 1.01
C GLY A 643 70.87 19.59 0.50
N ALA A 644 70.20 18.57 -0.06
CA ALA A 644 70.84 17.33 -0.53
C ALA A 644 70.50 16.94 -1.99
N ASP A 645 69.76 17.81 -2.68
CA ASP A 645 69.30 17.63 -4.05
C ASP A 645 70.26 18.30 -5.06
N ALA A 646 70.22 17.85 -6.32
CA ALA A 646 71.03 18.44 -7.39
C ALA A 646 70.69 19.92 -7.61
N ASP A 647 69.38 20.20 -7.60
CA ASP A 647 68.81 21.54 -7.72
C ASP A 647 68.21 21.94 -6.38
N ILE A 648 68.61 23.08 -5.81
CA ILE A 648 68.04 23.63 -4.59
C ILE A 648 67.57 25.07 -4.77
N THR A 649 66.38 25.38 -4.26
CA THR A 649 65.88 26.76 -4.18
C THR A 649 66.31 27.38 -2.86
N VAL A 650 67.22 28.35 -2.91
CA VAL A 650 67.62 29.15 -1.74
C VAL A 650 66.88 30.49 -1.73
N THR A 651 66.49 30.99 -0.56
CA THR A 651 65.82 32.29 -0.38
C THR A 651 66.68 33.29 0.42
N PRO A 652 67.89 33.64 -0.07
CA PRO A 652 68.83 34.47 0.67
C PRO A 652 68.24 35.83 1.04
N SER A 653 68.37 36.19 2.32
CA SER A 653 68.03 37.53 2.83
C SER A 653 69.21 38.51 2.74
N ASN A 654 70.41 38.00 2.43
CA ASN A 654 71.67 38.74 2.24
C ASN A 654 72.49 38.03 1.15
N THR A 655 73.50 38.69 0.57
CA THR A 655 74.45 38.02 -0.34
C THR A 655 75.18 36.86 0.35
N THR A 656 75.05 35.64 -0.19
CA THR A 656 75.56 34.38 0.40
C THR A 656 76.30 33.55 -0.64
N LEU A 657 77.36 32.84 -0.21
CA LEU A 657 78.14 31.89 -1.02
C LEU A 657 77.74 30.47 -0.64
N TYR A 658 77.43 29.64 -1.63
CA TYR A 658 77.02 28.26 -1.46
C TYR A 658 78.04 27.30 -2.09
N THR A 659 78.22 26.14 -1.48
CA THR A 659 79.14 25.07 -1.91
C THR A 659 78.33 23.81 -2.15
N VAL A 660 78.54 23.12 -3.28
CA VAL A 660 77.98 21.78 -3.52
C VAL A 660 79.07 20.72 -3.48
N THR A 661 78.77 19.60 -2.85
CA THR A 661 79.59 18.38 -2.79
C THR A 661 78.79 17.22 -3.40
N VAL A 662 79.43 16.28 -4.10
CA VAL A 662 78.75 15.15 -4.77
C VAL A 662 79.42 13.82 -4.47
N SER A 663 78.59 12.79 -4.23
CA SER A 663 79.00 11.39 -4.07
C SER A 663 78.05 10.41 -4.77
N ASP A 664 78.46 9.15 -4.90
CA ASP A 664 77.86 8.13 -5.78
C ASP A 664 77.39 6.92 -4.95
N THR A 665 76.18 6.40 -5.23
CA THR A 665 75.60 5.24 -4.52
C THR A 665 76.46 3.98 -4.54
N CYS A 666 77.32 3.81 -5.55
CA CYS A 666 78.29 2.72 -5.67
C CYS A 666 79.58 2.96 -4.85
N GLY A 667 79.72 4.10 -4.15
CA GLY A 667 80.74 4.37 -3.13
C GLY A 667 82.03 5.06 -3.59
N ASN A 668 82.00 5.76 -4.73
CA ASN A 668 83.17 6.41 -5.33
C ASN A 668 83.56 7.76 -4.70
N SER A 669 84.72 8.30 -5.11
CA SER A 669 85.37 9.46 -4.47
C SER A 669 84.70 10.81 -4.73
N ILE A 670 84.72 11.68 -3.72
CA ILE A 670 83.98 12.95 -3.61
C ILE A 670 84.54 14.06 -4.51
N ALA A 671 83.65 14.88 -5.10
CA ALA A 671 83.96 16.12 -5.83
C ALA A 671 83.12 17.32 -5.31
N PHE A 672 83.54 18.58 -5.54
CA PHE A 672 82.82 19.79 -5.08
C PHE A 672 83.04 21.04 -5.96
N ASP A 673 82.13 22.02 -5.90
CA ASP A 673 82.20 23.34 -6.58
C ASP A 673 81.37 24.44 -5.84
N GLN A 674 81.39 25.72 -6.26
CA GLN A 674 80.80 26.88 -5.52
C GLN A 674 80.10 27.96 -6.38
N VAL A 675 79.14 28.71 -5.79
CA VAL A 675 78.41 29.84 -6.42
C VAL A 675 78.00 30.95 -5.43
N LEU A 676 77.97 32.22 -5.86
CA LEU A 676 77.53 33.38 -5.07
C LEU A 676 76.16 33.92 -5.51
N VAL A 677 75.23 34.15 -4.57
CA VAL A 677 73.92 34.77 -4.82
C VAL A 677 73.84 36.16 -4.17
N THR A 678 73.28 37.15 -4.86
CA THR A 678 73.13 38.55 -4.43
C THR A 678 71.66 39.01 -4.42
N THR A 679 71.27 39.90 -3.50
CA THR A 679 69.86 40.15 -3.11
C THR A 679 69.40 41.62 -3.19
N THR A 680 68.19 41.91 -3.70
CA THR A 680 67.59 43.27 -3.80
C THR A 680 66.05 43.34 -3.53
N ASN A 681 65.51 44.19 -2.66
CA ASN A 681 64.07 44.11 -2.28
C ASN A 681 63.06 44.81 -3.24
N PRO A 682 61.85 44.23 -3.46
CA PRO A 682 60.71 44.85 -4.17
C PRO A 682 59.54 45.32 -3.24
N PRO A 683 58.64 46.22 -3.70
CA PRO A 683 57.53 46.80 -2.90
C PRO A 683 56.18 46.03 -2.94
N SER A 684 55.14 46.61 -2.32
CA SER A 684 53.95 45.95 -1.73
C SER A 684 52.75 45.60 -2.65
N GLN A 685 51.86 44.73 -2.16
CA GLN A 685 50.59 44.27 -2.79
C GLN A 685 49.47 44.05 -1.73
N ILE A 686 48.19 43.96 -2.17
CA ILE A 686 46.98 43.91 -1.31
C ILE A 686 46.04 42.75 -1.70
N LEU A 687 45.35 42.16 -0.71
CA LEU A 687 44.37 41.08 -0.83
C LEU A 687 43.11 41.37 0.03
N ALA A 688 41.91 41.05 -0.47
CA ALA A 688 40.64 41.32 0.21
C ALA A 688 39.87 40.03 0.58
N ILE A 689 39.24 40.02 1.76
CA ILE A 689 38.48 38.89 2.33
C ILE A 689 37.38 39.46 3.25
N GLY A 690 36.08 39.28 2.94
CA GLY A 690 35.00 39.51 3.94
C GLY A 690 33.65 40.14 3.52
N ASP A 691 32.77 39.34 2.92
CA ASP A 691 31.30 39.24 3.18
C ASP A 691 30.36 40.48 3.09
N THR A 692 29.04 40.23 3.05
CA THR A 692 27.93 41.19 2.91
C THR A 692 27.49 41.83 4.24
N ALA A 693 27.21 43.13 4.19
CA ALA A 693 26.67 43.94 5.29
C ALA A 693 25.13 43.98 5.30
N TYR A 694 24.54 44.22 6.48
CA TYR A 694 23.10 44.41 6.68
C TYR A 694 22.87 45.67 7.53
N GLU A 695 21.98 46.57 7.08
CA GLU A 695 21.68 47.88 7.69
C GLU A 695 21.52 47.84 9.20
N GLY A 696 22.45 48.44 9.94
CA GLY A 696 22.42 48.49 11.42
C GLY A 696 22.64 47.15 12.15
N CYS A 697 22.65 45.99 11.46
CA CYS A 697 22.81 44.67 12.07
C CYS A 697 24.21 44.07 11.91
N ARG A 698 24.80 44.14 10.70
CA ARG A 698 26.08 43.46 10.41
C ARG A 698 26.99 44.32 9.54
N GLU A 699 28.21 44.54 10.03
CA GLU A 699 29.24 45.28 9.30
C GLU A 699 29.95 44.40 8.25
N GLY A 700 30.22 44.97 7.07
CA GLY A 700 31.11 44.38 6.05
C GLY A 700 32.56 44.82 6.26
N VAL A 701 33.55 44.11 5.70
CA VAL A 701 34.98 44.42 5.95
C VAL A 701 35.85 44.24 4.71
N PHE A 702 36.61 45.29 4.35
CA PHE A 702 37.77 45.16 3.46
C PHE A 702 39.07 45.03 4.27
N ASN A 703 39.88 44.02 3.99
CA ASN A 703 41.26 43.93 4.49
C ASN A 703 42.23 44.53 3.46
N ILE A 704 43.30 45.20 3.94
CA ILE A 704 44.30 45.89 3.11
C ILE A 704 45.70 45.55 3.68
N GLU A 705 46.56 44.92 2.87
CA GLU A 705 47.84 44.36 3.32
C GLU A 705 49.06 44.96 2.60
N ILE A 706 50.28 44.69 3.08
CA ILE A 706 51.57 44.99 2.44
C ILE A 706 52.58 43.87 2.71
N SER A 707 53.55 43.69 1.81
CA SER A 707 54.52 42.59 1.84
C SER A 707 55.61 42.68 2.93
N GLU A 708 55.98 43.90 3.35
CA GLU A 708 56.98 44.12 4.40
C GLU A 708 56.58 45.29 5.32
N THR A 709 57.02 45.25 6.58
CA THR A 709 56.67 46.27 7.58
C THR A 709 57.49 47.54 7.38
N SER A 710 56.85 48.63 6.93
CA SER A 710 57.52 49.92 6.85
C SER A 710 57.86 50.48 8.24
N THR A 711 59.02 51.14 8.37
CA THR A 711 59.45 51.82 9.61
C THR A 711 58.81 53.21 9.80
N SER A 712 58.06 53.69 8.81
CA SER A 712 57.17 54.86 8.89
C SER A 712 55.78 54.51 8.37
N PRO A 713 54.68 55.14 8.85
CA PRO A 713 53.33 54.76 8.42
C PRO A 713 53.16 54.85 6.89
N THR A 714 52.64 53.79 6.27
CA THR A 714 52.44 53.68 4.83
C THR A 714 51.03 54.13 4.47
N VAL A 715 50.90 55.11 3.57
CA VAL A 715 49.60 55.55 3.05
C VAL A 715 49.28 54.79 1.78
N VAL A 716 48.16 54.07 1.77
CA VAL A 716 47.62 53.34 0.62
C VAL A 716 46.40 54.11 0.10
N ALA A 717 46.44 54.60 -1.14
CA ALA A 717 45.33 55.32 -1.77
C ALA A 717 44.52 54.41 -2.70
N PHE A 718 43.20 54.59 -2.75
CA PHE A 718 42.27 53.79 -3.55
C PHE A 718 41.06 54.61 -4.01
N THR A 719 40.34 54.10 -5.00
CA THR A 719 39.09 54.70 -5.50
C THR A 719 37.91 53.81 -5.16
N ILE A 720 36.80 54.42 -4.74
CA ILE A 720 35.54 53.74 -4.38
C ILE A 720 34.52 53.96 -5.51
N SER A 721 33.76 52.92 -5.84
CA SER A 721 32.62 52.95 -6.77
C SER A 721 31.55 51.94 -6.31
N GLY A 722 30.34 51.99 -6.87
CA GLY A 722 29.23 51.12 -6.46
C GLY A 722 27.87 51.72 -6.82
N SER A 723 26.80 51.17 -6.26
CA SER A 723 25.51 51.87 -6.18
C SER A 723 25.45 52.76 -4.94
N ALA A 724 25.98 52.27 -3.81
CA ALA A 724 25.91 52.92 -2.51
C ALA A 724 26.81 54.17 -2.44
N SER A 725 26.30 55.22 -1.82
CA SER A 725 26.92 56.53 -1.68
C SER A 725 27.70 56.66 -0.36
N ASN A 726 29.03 56.71 -0.51
CA ASN A 726 29.98 56.84 0.59
C ASN A 726 29.69 58.03 1.52
N GLY A 727 29.35 57.76 2.78
CA GLY A 727 29.01 58.78 3.78
C GLY A 727 27.54 59.23 3.77
N VAL A 728 26.69 58.61 2.96
CA VAL A 728 25.22 58.79 3.01
C VAL A 728 24.55 57.50 3.50
N ASP A 729 24.90 56.37 2.88
CA ASP A 729 24.22 55.08 3.08
C ASP A 729 25.06 54.14 3.98
N PHE A 730 26.36 54.43 4.09
CA PHE A 730 27.31 53.78 5.00
C PHE A 730 28.36 54.76 5.54
N THR A 731 29.01 54.40 6.64
CA THR A 731 30.08 55.17 7.29
C THR A 731 31.18 55.61 6.32
N THR A 732 31.54 56.90 6.33
CA THR A 732 32.46 57.49 5.36
C THR A 732 33.84 56.81 5.33
N ILE A 733 34.11 56.05 4.27
CA ILE A 733 35.44 55.51 3.96
C ILE A 733 36.29 56.66 3.38
N PRO A 734 37.56 56.85 3.82
CA PRO A 734 38.48 57.79 3.19
C PRO A 734 38.93 57.32 1.79
N ASP A 735 39.56 58.20 1.01
CA ASP A 735 40.23 57.87 -0.26
C ASP A 735 41.57 57.13 -0.08
N SER A 736 42.00 56.96 1.17
CA SER A 736 43.27 56.36 1.55
C SER A 736 43.25 55.86 2.99
N VAL A 737 43.96 54.75 3.25
CA VAL A 737 44.14 54.17 4.58
C VAL A 737 45.62 54.15 4.95
N ILE A 738 45.93 54.22 6.26
CA ILE A 738 47.30 54.21 6.76
C ILE A 738 47.57 52.87 7.44
N ILE A 739 48.51 52.09 6.90
CA ILE A 739 49.09 50.95 7.60
C ILE A 739 50.19 51.48 8.53
N GLY A 740 50.07 51.16 9.82
CA GLY A 740 50.98 51.67 10.85
C GLY A 740 52.43 51.24 10.64
N ALA A 741 53.38 52.04 11.14
CA ALA A 741 54.78 51.63 11.17
C ALA A 741 54.94 50.34 11.98
N GLY A 742 55.55 49.31 11.39
CA GLY A 742 55.66 47.97 11.98
C GLY A 742 54.46 47.04 11.74
N MET A 743 53.42 47.46 11.00
CA MET A 743 52.24 46.63 10.67
C MET A 743 52.34 46.09 9.23
N LEU A 744 51.71 44.93 8.98
CA LEU A 744 51.57 44.33 7.65
C LEU A 744 50.18 44.53 7.03
N SER A 745 49.15 44.86 7.82
CA SER A 745 47.80 45.06 7.32
C SER A 745 46.98 46.03 8.15
N THR A 746 45.83 46.43 7.61
CA THR A 746 44.79 47.24 8.25
C THR A 746 43.43 46.94 7.63
N THR A 747 42.35 47.05 8.41
CA THR A 747 40.99 46.82 7.93
C THR A 747 40.21 48.12 7.75
N ILE A 748 39.25 48.09 6.84
CA ILE A 748 38.23 49.12 6.63
C ILE A 748 36.88 48.46 6.93
N THR A 749 36.24 48.87 8.02
CA THR A 749 34.90 48.42 8.41
C THR A 749 33.83 49.25 7.71
N ILE A 750 32.78 48.59 7.24
CA ILE A 750 31.60 49.18 6.61
C ILE A 750 30.41 49.00 7.54
N SER A 751 30.05 50.05 8.27
CA SER A 751 28.78 50.12 8.99
C SER A 751 27.75 50.81 8.09
N SER A 752 26.80 50.06 7.52
CA SER A 752 25.64 50.63 6.82
C SER A 752 24.68 51.28 7.81
N PHE A 753 24.11 52.42 7.45
CA PHE A 753 23.16 53.13 8.30
C PHE A 753 21.77 52.51 8.17
N GLN A 754 21.03 52.40 9.27
CA GLN A 754 19.63 52.03 9.26
C GLN A 754 18.78 53.30 9.28
N ASP A 755 18.10 53.61 8.17
CA ASP A 755 17.18 54.76 8.08
C ASP A 755 15.69 54.35 8.00
N GLY A 756 15.41 53.11 7.60
CA GLY A 756 14.08 52.50 7.57
C GLY A 756 13.34 52.61 6.24
N LEU A 757 14.03 52.88 5.14
CA LEU A 757 13.45 52.87 3.79
C LEU A 757 13.71 51.51 3.07
N PRO A 758 12.76 50.95 2.31
CA PRO A 758 13.01 49.75 1.49
C PRO A 758 13.63 50.18 0.14
N GLU A 759 14.94 50.06 0.02
CA GLU A 759 15.70 50.60 -1.13
C GLU A 759 16.37 49.53 -2.01
N GLY A 760 16.67 48.34 -1.46
CA GLY A 760 17.12 47.16 -2.19
C GLY A 760 18.65 46.94 -2.18
N ASP A 761 19.08 45.74 -2.61
CA ASP A 761 20.49 45.30 -2.60
C ASP A 761 21.46 46.32 -3.23
N GLU A 762 22.31 46.91 -2.39
CA GLU A 762 23.31 47.89 -2.79
C GLU A 762 24.75 47.31 -2.84
N THR A 763 25.68 48.06 -3.44
CA THR A 763 27.08 47.62 -3.65
C THR A 763 28.12 48.69 -3.36
N ILE A 764 29.26 48.28 -2.79
CA ILE A 764 30.49 49.06 -2.61
C ILE A 764 31.66 48.28 -3.22
N THR A 765 32.50 48.93 -4.03
CA THR A 765 33.68 48.36 -4.68
C THR A 765 34.89 49.27 -4.48
N ILE A 766 36.02 48.69 -4.08
CA ILE A 766 37.31 49.38 -3.92
C ILE A 766 38.29 48.94 -5.02
N THR A 767 39.01 49.89 -5.60
CA THR A 767 40.01 49.68 -6.67
C THR A 767 41.31 50.41 -6.36
N LEU A 768 42.45 49.76 -6.59
CA LEU A 768 43.78 50.31 -6.30
C LEU A 768 44.48 50.84 -7.58
N PRO A 769 45.16 52.00 -7.52
CA PRO A 769 45.99 52.48 -8.62
C PRO A 769 47.15 51.53 -8.94
N ARG A 770 47.43 51.32 -10.22
CA ARG A 770 48.61 50.57 -10.69
C ARG A 770 49.84 51.47 -10.61
N ASP A 771 50.74 51.22 -9.66
CA ASP A 771 52.03 51.90 -9.61
C ASP A 771 53.03 51.32 -10.64
N SER A 772 54.04 52.10 -11.04
CA SER A 772 54.63 51.98 -12.40
C SER A 772 56.17 51.95 -12.48
N ILE A 773 56.83 51.30 -11.52
CA ILE A 773 58.28 51.50 -11.30
C ILE A 773 59.17 50.23 -11.26
N ASP A 774 58.63 49.03 -11.47
CA ASP A 774 59.46 47.87 -11.88
C ASP A 774 58.70 46.99 -12.89
N SER A 775 59.38 46.59 -13.97
CA SER A 775 58.81 45.80 -15.07
C SER A 775 59.25 44.32 -15.05
N LEU A 776 59.85 43.85 -13.96
CA LEU A 776 60.24 42.45 -13.77
C LEU A 776 59.22 41.63 -12.94
N CYS A 777 58.17 42.25 -12.37
CA CYS A 777 57.21 41.57 -11.49
C CYS A 777 55.73 42.01 -11.72
N TYR A 778 55.00 41.23 -12.53
CA TYR A 778 53.53 41.20 -12.67
C TYR A 778 52.81 42.37 -13.38
N ASN A 779 51.50 42.20 -13.65
CA ASN A 779 50.85 42.84 -14.81
C ASN A 779 49.32 43.11 -14.72
N ALA A 780 48.67 43.14 -13.55
CA ALA A 780 47.22 43.41 -13.40
C ALA A 780 46.89 44.34 -12.21
N PRO A 781 45.75 45.05 -12.20
CA PRO A 781 45.26 45.85 -11.06
C PRO A 781 44.43 45.02 -10.06
N TYR A 782 44.26 45.51 -8.83
CA TYR A 782 43.54 44.85 -7.74
C TYR A 782 42.19 45.54 -7.44
N GLN A 783 41.13 44.75 -7.22
CA GLN A 783 39.75 45.20 -6.92
C GLN A 783 39.04 44.26 -5.95
N ALA A 784 38.03 44.75 -5.21
CA ALA A 784 37.17 43.97 -4.31
C ALA A 784 35.78 44.63 -4.10
N THR A 785 34.75 43.84 -3.76
CA THR A 785 33.35 44.29 -3.64
C THR A 785 32.66 43.73 -2.39
N VAL A 786 31.75 44.52 -1.79
CA VAL A 786 30.87 44.21 -0.64
C VAL A 786 29.44 44.68 -1.00
N TYR A 787 28.42 44.02 -0.45
CA TYR A 787 26.99 44.38 -0.62
C TYR A 787 26.41 44.96 0.68
N ILE A 788 25.31 45.73 0.57
CA ILE A 788 24.44 46.14 1.69
C ILE A 788 23.03 45.60 1.44
N LYS A 789 22.34 45.20 2.52
CA LYS A 789 20.95 44.70 2.51
C LYS A 789 20.10 45.33 3.61
N ASN A 790 18.81 45.53 3.32
CA ASN A 790 17.78 45.94 4.28
C ASN A 790 17.44 44.83 5.29
N ILE A 791 16.76 45.19 6.39
CA ILE A 791 16.22 44.23 7.37
C ILE A 791 14.71 44.03 7.15
N ASP A 792 14.33 42.90 6.57
CA ASP A 792 12.92 42.45 6.54
C ASP A 792 12.32 42.32 7.96
N PRO A 793 11.10 42.84 8.21
CA PRO A 793 10.40 42.71 9.49
C PRO A 793 9.92 41.27 9.72
N ILE A 794 9.86 40.84 10.98
CA ILE A 794 9.24 39.57 11.36
C ILE A 794 7.72 39.76 11.48
N ASP A 795 6.94 38.88 10.86
CA ASP A 795 5.51 38.69 11.13
C ASP A 795 5.24 37.22 11.51
N VAL A 796 4.29 36.97 12.42
CA VAL A 796 4.05 35.63 13.01
C VAL A 796 2.57 35.34 13.17
N THR A 797 2.12 34.22 12.62
CA THR A 797 0.78 33.67 12.84
C THR A 797 0.83 32.33 13.57
N VAL A 798 -0.18 32.07 14.39
CA VAL A 798 -0.49 30.80 15.06
C VAL A 798 -2.02 30.67 15.04
N ALA A 799 -2.56 29.47 14.87
CA ALA A 799 -4.00 29.23 14.98
C ALA A 799 -4.44 29.12 16.46
N ASP A 800 -5.67 29.53 16.75
CA ASP A 800 -6.37 29.16 17.98
C ASP A 800 -6.96 27.75 17.80
N GLU A 801 -6.86 26.92 18.84
CA GLU A 801 -7.23 25.49 18.83
C GLU A 801 -8.37 25.17 19.82
N LEU A 802 -9.05 24.04 19.64
CA LEU A 802 -10.19 23.60 20.46
C LEU A 802 -10.15 22.07 20.65
N ILE A 803 -10.09 21.60 21.91
CA ILE A 803 -9.79 20.20 22.26
C ILE A 803 -10.58 19.67 23.48
N CYS A 804 -10.54 18.35 23.74
CA CYS A 804 -11.02 17.76 25.00
C CYS A 804 -10.02 17.98 26.17
N PRO A 805 -10.42 17.76 27.44
CA PRO A 805 -9.55 18.01 28.60
C PRO A 805 -8.36 17.04 28.71
N GLY A 806 -7.19 17.49 28.28
CA GLY A 806 -5.94 16.71 28.31
C GLY A 806 -5.55 16.05 26.99
N ASP A 807 -6.32 16.26 25.92
CA ASP A 807 -5.89 16.02 24.55
C ASP A 807 -4.68 16.92 24.20
N THR A 808 -4.01 16.65 23.07
CA THR A 808 -2.78 17.38 22.71
C THR A 808 -2.95 18.21 21.45
N ALA A 809 -3.07 19.53 21.61
CA ALA A 809 -2.99 20.48 20.51
C ALA A 809 -1.54 20.70 20.08
N THR A 810 -1.30 20.88 18.78
CA THR A 810 0.03 21.20 18.22
C THR A 810 0.05 22.63 17.70
N LEU A 811 0.51 23.56 18.52
CA LEU A 811 0.60 24.97 18.16
C LEU A 811 1.83 25.20 17.25
N LEU A 812 1.59 25.49 15.98
CA LEU A 812 2.61 25.83 14.98
C LEU A 812 2.67 27.34 14.76
N ALA A 813 3.85 27.93 14.99
CA ALA A 813 4.13 29.32 14.63
C ALA A 813 4.72 29.41 13.22
N GLN A 814 3.96 30.02 12.31
CA GLN A 814 4.41 30.37 10.97
C GLN A 814 4.98 31.79 11.04
N ALA A 815 6.32 31.89 11.03
CA ALA A 815 7.04 33.16 11.01
C ALA A 815 7.55 33.46 9.59
N THR A 816 7.44 34.72 9.17
CA THR A 816 7.96 35.20 7.87
C THR A 816 8.79 36.47 8.06
N GLY A 817 9.76 36.70 7.16
CA GLY A 817 10.76 37.75 7.31
C GLY A 817 11.77 37.48 8.44
N GLY A 818 12.44 38.54 8.92
CA GLY A 818 13.56 38.44 9.86
C GLY A 818 14.89 38.04 9.20
N ASN A 819 16.00 38.30 9.89
CA ASN A 819 17.35 38.24 9.33
C ASN A 819 18.29 37.33 10.13
N GLY A 820 18.69 36.24 9.49
CA GLY A 820 19.51 35.18 10.07
C GLY A 820 18.67 34.07 10.71
N VAL A 821 19.12 33.53 11.85
CA VAL A 821 18.43 32.40 12.50
C VAL A 821 17.34 32.92 13.43
N LEU A 822 16.08 32.57 13.13
CA LEU A 822 14.93 32.85 14.00
C LEU A 822 15.02 32.03 15.31
N GLN A 823 14.75 32.70 16.42
CA GLN A 823 14.67 32.14 17.76
C GLN A 823 13.24 32.30 18.27
N TYR A 824 12.66 31.21 18.75
CA TYR A 824 11.30 31.15 19.27
C TYR A 824 11.37 31.07 20.80
N ILE A 825 10.46 31.75 21.50
CA ILE A 825 10.26 31.59 22.95
C ILE A 825 8.75 31.58 23.22
N TRP A 826 8.20 30.42 23.52
CA TRP A 826 6.82 30.29 23.96
C TRP A 826 6.67 30.64 25.44
N SER A 827 5.48 31.06 25.83
CA SER A 827 5.02 31.21 27.22
C SER A 827 5.22 29.97 28.11
N THR A 828 5.37 28.77 27.51
CA THR A 828 5.72 27.51 28.18
C THR A 828 7.21 27.37 28.52
N GLY A 829 8.07 28.23 27.97
CA GLY A 829 9.53 28.15 28.04
C GLY A 829 10.18 27.30 26.95
N ALA A 830 9.41 26.74 26.02
CA ALA A 830 9.92 26.00 24.86
C ALA A 830 10.42 26.94 23.75
N THR A 831 11.38 26.47 22.94
CA THR A 831 12.13 27.32 21.99
C THR A 831 12.12 26.82 20.53
N THR A 832 11.08 26.09 20.16
CA THR A 832 10.85 25.51 18.82
C THR A 832 9.73 26.26 18.09
N SER A 833 9.70 26.19 16.76
CA SER A 833 8.62 26.79 15.94
C SER A 833 7.25 26.12 16.15
N SER A 834 7.22 24.87 16.62
CA SER A 834 6.01 24.20 17.10
C SER A 834 6.14 23.74 18.55
N ILE A 835 5.01 23.66 19.26
CA ILE A 835 4.91 23.00 20.58
C ILE A 835 3.65 22.15 20.67
N ASN A 836 3.76 21.05 21.41
CA ASN A 836 2.62 20.22 21.79
C ASN A 836 2.17 20.62 23.19
N VAL A 837 0.88 20.89 23.38
CA VAL A 837 0.30 21.32 24.66
C VAL A 837 -0.96 20.54 24.99
N SER A 838 -1.08 20.10 26.25
CA SER A 838 -2.20 19.26 26.69
C SER A 838 -2.95 19.85 27.90
N PRO A 839 -3.59 21.03 27.75
CA PRO A 839 -4.33 21.67 28.85
C PRO A 839 -5.65 20.94 29.17
N THR A 840 -5.99 20.88 30.46
CA THR A 840 -7.27 20.32 30.96
C THR A 840 -8.35 21.38 31.22
N ALA A 841 -8.12 22.62 30.81
CA ALA A 841 -9.05 23.74 30.84
C ALA A 841 -8.57 24.84 29.88
N THR A 842 -9.47 25.69 29.36
CA THR A 842 -9.17 26.74 28.38
C THR A 842 -7.94 27.57 28.79
N THR A 843 -6.87 27.48 28.01
CA THR A 843 -5.55 28.03 28.34
C THR A 843 -5.05 28.94 27.22
N ILE A 844 -4.51 30.09 27.62
CA ILE A 844 -3.95 31.08 26.70
C ILE A 844 -2.43 31.00 26.74
N TYR A 845 -1.83 30.93 25.55
CA TYR A 845 -0.41 30.97 25.29
C TYR A 845 -0.03 32.29 24.60
N SER A 846 1.27 32.56 24.57
CA SER A 846 1.89 33.60 23.73
C SER A 846 3.23 33.11 23.21
N ILE A 847 3.73 33.74 22.14
CA ILE A 847 5.05 33.48 21.58
C ILE A 847 5.80 34.79 21.28
N GLU A 848 7.10 34.79 21.59
CA GLU A 848 8.08 35.75 21.09
C GLU A 848 8.88 35.07 19.96
N VAL A 849 9.03 35.73 18.82
CA VAL A 849 9.95 35.32 17.76
C VAL A 849 10.92 36.45 17.49
N ALA A 850 12.22 36.18 17.59
CA ALA A 850 13.28 37.17 17.41
C ALA A 850 14.34 36.66 16.42
N ASP A 851 15.02 37.57 15.75
CA ASP A 851 16.14 37.24 14.85
C ASP A 851 17.51 37.62 15.45
N THR A 852 18.57 37.26 14.74
CA THR A 852 19.95 37.61 15.14
C THR A 852 20.28 39.11 15.00
N CYS A 853 19.40 39.90 14.41
CA CYS A 853 19.50 41.35 14.26
C CYS A 853 18.75 42.14 15.35
N SER A 854 18.23 41.47 16.39
CA SER A 854 17.39 42.05 17.46
C SER A 854 16.02 42.55 16.98
N ASN A 855 15.58 42.15 15.78
CA ASN A 855 14.20 42.30 15.37
C ASN A 855 13.35 41.29 16.16
N SER A 856 12.16 41.67 16.61
CA SER A 856 11.31 40.80 17.45
C SER A 856 9.82 41.07 17.28
N PHE A 857 9.04 40.00 17.30
CA PHE A 857 7.58 40.02 17.18
C PHE A 857 6.95 39.23 18.33
N MET A 858 5.87 39.78 18.91
CA MET A 858 5.15 39.21 20.05
C MET A 858 3.70 38.92 19.65
N LEU A 859 3.31 37.64 19.59
CA LEU A 859 1.92 37.24 19.34
C LEU A 859 1.25 36.83 20.67
N ASN A 860 0.13 37.49 21.00
CA ASN A 860 -0.65 37.29 22.21
C ASN A 860 -2.07 37.89 22.04
N PRO A 861 -3.16 37.15 22.31
CA PRO A 861 -3.23 35.76 22.76
C PRO A 861 -3.07 34.75 21.61
N VAL A 862 -2.74 33.51 21.97
CA VAL A 862 -3.08 32.29 21.24
C VAL A 862 -3.92 31.43 22.19
N THR A 863 -5.11 31.00 21.80
CA THR A 863 -6.07 30.31 22.66
C THR A 863 -6.13 28.82 22.35
N VAL A 864 -6.10 27.99 23.39
CA VAL A 864 -6.57 26.60 23.32
C VAL A 864 -7.83 26.50 24.18
N ASP A 865 -9.00 26.44 23.55
CA ASP A 865 -10.28 26.24 24.24
C ASP A 865 -10.47 24.76 24.59
N VAL A 866 -11.06 24.48 25.76
CA VAL A 866 -11.17 23.12 26.29
C VAL A 866 -12.56 22.88 26.86
N ARG A 867 -13.23 21.82 26.39
CA ARG A 867 -14.64 21.53 26.74
C ARG A 867 -14.84 20.08 27.17
N ASP A 868 -15.53 19.89 28.30
CA ASP A 868 -16.07 18.59 28.69
C ASP A 868 -17.26 18.22 27.78
N PRO A 869 -17.33 16.99 27.23
CA PRO A 869 -18.53 16.50 26.56
C PRO A 869 -19.70 16.31 27.53
N LEU A 870 -20.92 16.28 26.98
CA LEU A 870 -22.13 15.76 27.65
C LEU A 870 -22.12 14.22 27.69
N GLY A 871 -21.02 13.65 28.21
CA GLY A 871 -20.61 12.26 28.01
C GLY A 871 -21.68 11.22 28.33
N SER A 872 -22.18 10.57 27.29
CA SER A 872 -23.05 9.39 27.39
C SER A 872 -22.21 8.13 27.63
N ILE A 873 -22.05 7.72 28.88
CA ILE A 873 -21.31 6.49 29.23
C ILE A 873 -22.26 5.29 29.10
N VAL A 874 -21.86 4.29 28.30
CA VAL A 874 -22.51 2.97 28.27
C VAL A 874 -21.70 1.98 29.11
N THR A 875 -22.39 1.17 29.93
CA THR A 875 -21.77 0.06 30.67
C THR A 875 -22.58 -1.23 30.50
N VAL A 876 -21.89 -2.38 30.50
CA VAL A 876 -22.50 -3.71 30.33
C VAL A 876 -22.78 -4.33 31.70
N SER A 877 -24.01 -4.81 31.93
CA SER A 877 -24.42 -5.34 33.23
C SER A 877 -23.81 -6.71 33.56
N ALA A 878 -23.60 -7.58 32.55
CA ALA A 878 -22.89 -8.87 32.62
C ALA A 878 -22.72 -9.49 31.21
N ASN A 879 -22.07 -10.65 31.12
CA ASN A 879 -22.21 -11.55 29.96
C ASN A 879 -23.65 -12.11 29.86
N ALA A 880 -24.10 -12.40 28.65
CA ALA A 880 -25.35 -13.08 28.36
C ALA A 880 -25.11 -14.57 27.99
N TYR A 881 -26.18 -15.37 28.06
CA TYR A 881 -26.16 -16.82 27.75
C TYR A 881 -27.45 -17.22 27.04
N GLU A 882 -27.33 -17.94 25.94
CA GLU A 882 -28.44 -18.29 25.05
C GLU A 882 -29.51 -19.13 25.75
N GLY A 883 -30.77 -18.76 25.53
CA GLY A 883 -31.93 -19.42 26.14
C GLY A 883 -31.92 -19.46 27.68
N CYS A 884 -31.03 -18.72 28.35
CA CYS A 884 -30.82 -18.84 29.79
C CYS A 884 -30.71 -17.51 30.55
N LYS A 885 -29.99 -16.53 30.02
CA LYS A 885 -29.73 -15.27 30.72
C LYS A 885 -29.47 -14.10 29.77
N ASN A 886 -30.46 -13.21 29.69
CA ASN A 886 -30.39 -11.90 29.05
C ASN A 886 -29.35 -11.01 29.75
N SER A 887 -28.93 -9.93 29.09
CA SER A 887 -28.05 -8.91 29.68
C SER A 887 -28.31 -7.55 29.04
N SER A 888 -27.72 -6.49 29.56
CA SER A 888 -28.08 -5.13 29.17
C SER A 888 -26.92 -4.14 29.06
N PHE A 889 -27.13 -3.12 28.24
CA PHE A 889 -26.34 -1.91 28.15
C PHE A 889 -27.05 -0.79 28.92
N GLU A 890 -26.46 -0.30 30.02
CA GLU A 890 -26.94 0.91 30.71
C GLU A 890 -26.26 2.14 30.10
N PHE A 891 -27.07 3.00 29.45
CA PHE A 891 -26.69 4.30 28.93
C PHE A 891 -26.89 5.36 30.02
N SER A 892 -25.93 6.26 30.22
CA SER A 892 -25.96 7.25 31.31
C SER A 892 -25.39 8.63 30.92
N ILE A 893 -26.03 9.71 31.37
CA ILE A 893 -25.62 11.11 31.16
C ILE A 893 -25.29 11.81 32.49
N PRO A 894 -24.36 12.80 32.51
CA PRO A 894 -23.83 13.36 33.77
C PRO A 894 -24.83 14.21 34.56
N VAL A 895 -25.88 14.75 33.90
CA VAL A 895 -26.92 15.56 34.53
C VAL A 895 -28.30 15.26 33.91
N PRO A 896 -29.39 15.28 34.70
CA PRO A 896 -30.72 14.99 34.17
C PRO A 896 -31.27 16.14 33.33
N MET A 897 -31.77 15.84 32.12
CA MET A 897 -32.32 16.83 31.20
C MET A 897 -33.78 17.23 31.53
N GLY A 898 -34.18 18.42 31.07
CA GLY A 898 -35.55 18.93 31.26
C GLY A 898 -36.59 18.41 30.26
N ASN A 899 -36.12 17.79 29.17
CA ASN A 899 -36.90 17.07 28.16
C ASN A 899 -36.33 15.64 28.05
N ASP A 900 -37.01 14.77 27.31
CA ASP A 900 -36.47 13.46 26.93
C ASP A 900 -35.22 13.64 26.05
N TYR A 901 -34.20 12.80 26.25
CA TYR A 901 -32.93 12.82 25.52
C TYR A 901 -32.78 11.53 24.73
N VAL A 902 -32.60 11.63 23.41
CA VAL A 902 -32.45 10.50 22.49
C VAL A 902 -30.97 10.25 22.25
N ILE A 903 -30.54 9.01 22.42
CA ILE A 903 -29.22 8.52 22.04
C ILE A 903 -29.39 7.59 20.85
N TYR A 904 -28.62 7.81 19.79
CA TYR A 904 -28.53 6.93 18.63
C TYR A 904 -27.31 6.03 18.78
N TYR A 905 -27.37 4.82 18.23
CA TYR A 905 -26.25 3.87 18.23
C TYR A 905 -26.34 2.93 17.03
N SER A 906 -25.18 2.44 16.58
CA SER A 906 -25.10 1.26 15.72
C SER A 906 -24.84 0.02 16.56
N ALA A 907 -25.36 -1.11 16.08
CA ALA A 907 -25.10 -2.43 16.63
C ALA A 907 -24.27 -3.24 15.63
N GLY A 908 -23.23 -3.90 16.12
CA GLY A 908 -22.30 -4.74 15.36
C GLY A 908 -21.66 -5.80 16.24
N GLY A 909 -20.42 -6.18 15.92
CA GLY A 909 -19.73 -7.32 16.54
C GLY A 909 -19.82 -8.57 15.67
N SER A 910 -19.77 -9.77 16.28
CA SER A 910 -19.97 -11.03 15.56
C SER A 910 -21.44 -11.46 15.51
N ALA A 911 -22.17 -11.21 16.59
CA ALA A 911 -23.58 -11.56 16.73
C ALA A 911 -24.47 -10.63 15.89
N GLN A 912 -25.38 -11.23 15.12
CA GLN A 912 -26.23 -10.56 14.14
C GLN A 912 -27.61 -10.25 14.72
N ASN A 913 -28.00 -8.98 14.61
CA ASN A 913 -29.27 -8.45 15.11
C ASN A 913 -30.47 -9.16 14.45
N GLY A 914 -31.32 -9.81 15.26
CA GLY A 914 -32.48 -10.57 14.79
C GLY A 914 -32.18 -12.00 14.33
N ILE A 915 -30.96 -12.51 14.53
CA ILE A 915 -30.58 -13.92 14.32
C ILE A 915 -30.12 -14.52 15.64
N ASP A 916 -29.12 -13.92 16.28
CA ASP A 916 -28.47 -14.44 17.49
C ASP A 916 -29.02 -13.78 18.77
N TYR A 917 -29.73 -12.65 18.61
CA TYR A 917 -30.52 -11.99 19.65
C TYR A 917 -31.76 -11.30 19.06
N GLU A 918 -32.81 -11.13 19.88
CA GLU A 918 -34.07 -10.50 19.46
C GLU A 918 -33.86 -9.08 18.89
N PRO A 919 -34.59 -8.67 17.82
CA PRO A 919 -34.30 -7.44 17.08
C PRO A 919 -34.32 -6.15 17.92
N ILE A 920 -33.16 -5.48 18.02
CA ILE A 920 -33.03 -4.13 18.58
C ILE A 920 -33.14 -3.04 17.49
N ILE A 921 -33.56 -1.85 17.92
CA ILE A 921 -33.62 -0.62 17.10
C ILE A 921 -32.28 0.15 17.15
N ASP A 922 -32.22 1.30 16.49
CA ASP A 922 -31.04 2.17 16.31
C ASP A 922 -30.89 3.27 17.39
N SER A 923 -31.82 3.33 18.36
CA SER A 923 -31.97 4.47 19.25
C SER A 923 -32.61 4.10 20.59
N ILE A 924 -32.32 4.89 21.63
CA ILE A 924 -32.88 4.72 22.97
C ILE A 924 -33.09 6.08 23.64
N ILE A 925 -34.10 6.16 24.52
CA ILE A 925 -34.52 7.39 25.19
C ILE A 925 -34.14 7.34 26.66
N ILE A 926 -33.44 8.37 27.15
CA ILE A 926 -33.35 8.73 28.57
C ILE A 926 -34.50 9.72 28.86
N PRO A 927 -35.52 9.34 29.66
CA PRO A 927 -36.67 10.20 29.89
C PRO A 927 -36.33 11.47 30.68
N ALA A 928 -37.11 12.53 30.50
CA ALA A 928 -36.96 13.82 31.19
C ALA A 928 -36.84 13.65 32.72
N GLY A 929 -35.77 14.19 33.29
CA GLY A 929 -35.44 14.06 34.72
C GLY A 929 -34.70 12.78 35.12
N SER A 930 -34.50 11.82 34.22
CA SER A 930 -33.58 10.67 34.42
C SER A 930 -32.14 11.05 34.07
N THR A 931 -31.19 10.27 34.58
CA THR A 931 -29.78 10.25 34.14
C THR A 931 -29.39 8.96 33.44
N THR A 932 -30.20 7.89 33.49
CA THR A 932 -29.89 6.60 32.84
C THR A 932 -31.10 5.98 32.15
N THR A 933 -30.84 5.02 31.26
CA THR A 933 -31.80 4.12 30.59
C THR A 933 -31.07 2.82 30.19
N THR A 934 -31.80 1.74 29.93
CA THR A 934 -31.21 0.41 29.67
C THR A 934 -31.76 -0.23 28.40
N LEU A 935 -30.87 -0.67 27.52
CA LEU A 935 -31.18 -1.57 26.40
C LEU A 935 -30.96 -3.01 26.87
N GLU A 936 -32.00 -3.84 26.83
CA GLU A 936 -31.89 -5.28 27.06
C GLU A 936 -31.52 -6.00 25.76
N ILE A 937 -30.64 -6.99 25.86
CA ILE A 937 -30.27 -7.95 24.81
C ILE A 937 -30.79 -9.32 25.26
N GLU A 938 -31.67 -9.92 24.47
CA GLU A 938 -32.26 -11.23 24.71
C GLU A 938 -31.72 -12.23 23.67
N PRO A 939 -30.69 -13.06 24.00
CA PRO A 939 -30.10 -13.97 23.02
C PRO A 939 -31.05 -15.11 22.66
N ILE A 940 -31.10 -15.41 21.37
CA ILE A 940 -31.91 -16.48 20.79
C ILE A 940 -31.21 -17.83 21.05
N TYR A 941 -31.96 -18.92 21.19
CA TYR A 941 -31.40 -20.28 21.28
C TYR A 941 -31.95 -21.13 20.14
N ASP A 942 -31.06 -21.52 19.22
CA ASP A 942 -31.39 -22.36 18.06
C ASP A 942 -31.06 -23.85 18.29
N GLY A 943 -30.11 -24.13 19.19
CA GLY A 943 -29.62 -25.47 19.53
C GLY A 943 -28.41 -25.94 18.70
N THR A 944 -27.75 -25.02 17.98
CA THR A 944 -26.48 -25.27 17.30
C THR A 944 -25.31 -24.98 18.26
N ALA A 945 -24.07 -25.30 17.88
CA ALA A 945 -22.88 -25.06 18.70
C ALA A 945 -21.87 -24.28 17.85
N GLU A 946 -21.85 -22.96 18.04
CA GLU A 946 -21.27 -21.96 17.14
C GLU A 946 -20.09 -21.24 17.82
N GLY A 947 -20.08 -21.14 19.16
CA GLY A 947 -19.06 -20.47 19.97
C GLY A 947 -19.56 -19.21 20.69
N SER A 948 -18.69 -18.57 21.49
CA SER A 948 -19.06 -17.34 22.21
C SER A 948 -18.89 -16.10 21.32
N GLU A 949 -19.95 -15.31 21.26
CA GLU A 949 -20.16 -14.21 20.32
C GLU A 949 -20.19 -12.85 21.01
N MET A 950 -20.05 -11.77 20.24
CA MET A 950 -20.01 -10.40 20.77
C MET A 950 -21.04 -9.51 20.10
N VAL A 951 -21.86 -8.85 20.91
CA VAL A 951 -22.64 -7.67 20.53
C VAL A 951 -21.82 -6.43 20.89
N GLU A 952 -21.53 -5.60 19.91
CA GLU A 952 -20.85 -4.32 20.05
C GLU A 952 -21.84 -3.19 19.81
N ILE A 953 -22.00 -2.29 20.79
CA ILE A 953 -22.80 -1.09 20.68
C ILE A 953 -21.87 0.12 20.57
N THR A 954 -21.99 0.85 19.47
CA THR A 954 -21.25 2.09 19.21
C THR A 954 -22.20 3.27 19.27
N ILE A 955 -22.01 4.18 20.22
CA ILE A 955 -22.84 5.40 20.31
C ILE A 955 -22.55 6.32 19.12
N ILE A 956 -23.60 6.75 18.43
CA ILE A 956 -23.54 7.75 17.37
C ILE A 956 -23.71 9.14 18.03
N PRO A 957 -22.72 10.04 17.95
CA PRO A 957 -22.81 11.36 18.58
C PRO A 957 -23.93 12.22 17.97
N THR A 958 -24.84 12.73 18.80
CA THR A 958 -25.84 13.72 18.36
C THR A 958 -25.19 15.07 18.08
N THR A 959 -25.68 15.78 17.05
CA THR A 959 -25.12 17.02 16.47
C THR A 959 -24.95 18.25 17.38
N ASN A 960 -25.19 18.13 18.69
CA ASN A 960 -25.00 19.20 19.67
C ASN A 960 -23.67 19.10 20.46
N ASP A 961 -22.88 18.04 20.31
CA ASP A 961 -21.56 17.90 20.93
C ASP A 961 -20.47 17.62 19.87
N THR A 962 -20.19 18.65 19.08
CA THR A 962 -19.23 18.60 17.95
C THR A 962 -17.77 18.76 18.37
N THR A 963 -17.47 18.80 19.68
CA THR A 963 -16.17 19.23 20.20
C THR A 963 -15.42 18.18 21.03
N CYS A 964 -16.02 17.03 21.33
CA CYS A 964 -15.31 15.91 21.93
C CYS A 964 -15.92 14.54 21.53
N PRO A 965 -15.68 14.08 20.30
CA PRO A 965 -16.31 12.88 19.74
C PRO A 965 -15.63 11.58 20.25
N HIS A 966 -15.75 11.32 21.56
CA HIS A 966 -15.44 9.99 22.08
C HIS A 966 -16.47 8.98 21.54
N ILE A 967 -16.03 8.11 20.63
CA ILE A 967 -16.78 6.94 20.21
C ILE A 967 -16.83 5.97 21.40
N PHE A 968 -17.94 5.98 22.13
CA PHE A 968 -18.16 5.05 23.23
C PHE A 968 -18.62 3.70 22.66
N ILE A 969 -17.67 2.76 22.63
CA ILE A 969 -17.88 1.37 22.25
C ILE A 969 -18.09 0.54 23.51
N ALA A 970 -19.13 -0.29 23.55
CA ALA A 970 -19.43 -1.20 24.66
C ALA A 970 -19.74 -2.61 24.15
N ASN A 971 -19.05 -3.61 24.72
CA ASN A 971 -19.02 -4.97 24.18
C ASN A 971 -19.59 -5.98 25.18
N LEU A 972 -20.65 -6.67 24.76
CA LEU A 972 -21.42 -7.63 25.54
C LEU A 972 -21.21 -9.02 24.93
N LEU A 973 -20.62 -9.94 25.70
CA LEU A 973 -20.38 -11.30 25.25
C LEU A 973 -21.64 -12.16 25.45
N ILE A 974 -22.20 -12.68 24.35
CA ILE A 974 -23.14 -13.80 24.32
C ILE A 974 -22.33 -15.10 24.37
N ASN A 975 -22.83 -16.11 25.07
CA ASN A 975 -22.13 -17.38 25.22
C ASN A 975 -23.11 -18.52 24.92
N ASP A 976 -22.79 -19.24 23.83
CA ASP A 976 -23.36 -20.51 23.38
C ASP A 976 -23.58 -21.53 24.51
N VAL A 977 -24.66 -22.31 24.36
CA VAL A 977 -25.08 -23.38 25.25
C VAL A 977 -25.15 -24.73 24.52
N ASP A 978 -23.97 -25.34 24.34
CA ASP A 978 -23.71 -26.75 23.98
C ASP A 978 -24.95 -27.65 24.23
N PRO A 979 -25.60 -28.22 23.20
CA PRO A 979 -26.80 -29.02 23.41
C PRO A 979 -26.52 -30.29 24.22
N ILE A 980 -27.42 -30.66 25.14
CA ILE A 980 -27.24 -31.86 25.98
C ILE A 980 -27.19 -33.11 25.10
N THR A 981 -26.05 -33.78 25.10
CA THR A 981 -25.92 -35.16 24.60
C THR A 981 -26.08 -36.13 25.76
N LEU A 982 -26.84 -37.21 25.54
CA LEU A 982 -27.24 -38.17 26.57
C LEU A 982 -27.04 -39.59 26.07
N SER A 983 -26.52 -40.47 26.92
CA SER A 983 -26.48 -41.91 26.68
C SER A 983 -26.79 -42.69 27.95
N VAL A 984 -27.81 -43.55 27.88
CA VAL A 984 -28.09 -44.57 28.89
C VAL A 984 -27.47 -45.92 28.47
N GLY A 985 -27.04 -46.71 29.44
CA GLY A 985 -26.49 -48.05 29.18
C GLY A 985 -27.49 -48.99 28.52
N GLY A 986 -27.02 -49.88 27.63
CA GLY A 986 -27.87 -50.75 26.82
C GLY A 986 -28.64 -51.85 27.58
N ASP A 987 -29.63 -52.43 26.89
CA ASP A 987 -30.57 -53.43 27.41
C ASP A 987 -29.90 -54.62 28.11
N THR A 988 -30.50 -55.10 29.21
CA THR A 988 -29.88 -56.09 30.11
C THR A 988 -30.87 -57.14 30.65
N THR A 989 -30.52 -58.43 30.57
CA THR A 989 -31.33 -59.54 31.14
C THR A 989 -30.79 -60.00 32.51
N VAL A 990 -31.65 -60.18 33.52
CA VAL A 990 -31.25 -60.59 34.89
C VAL A 990 -32.22 -61.57 35.58
N CYS A 991 -31.71 -62.48 36.42
CA CYS A 991 -32.54 -63.35 37.27
C CYS A 991 -32.72 -62.75 38.68
N ASN A 992 -33.77 -61.95 38.89
CA ASN A 992 -34.22 -61.50 40.23
C ASN A 992 -33.15 -60.76 41.08
N TRP A 993 -32.22 -60.05 40.42
CA TRP A 993 -31.19 -59.21 41.05
C TRP A 993 -31.44 -57.72 40.80
N GLN A 994 -30.82 -56.86 41.62
CA GLN A 994 -30.92 -55.41 41.50
C GLN A 994 -29.93 -54.91 40.43
N VAL A 995 -30.42 -54.05 39.53
CA VAL A 995 -29.67 -53.46 38.41
C VAL A 995 -29.43 -51.98 38.71
N TYR A 996 -28.26 -51.47 38.32
CA TYR A 996 -27.95 -50.05 38.35
C TYR A 996 -27.93 -49.52 36.92
N MET A 997 -28.86 -48.63 36.59
CA MET A 997 -28.91 -47.93 35.32
C MET A 997 -28.15 -46.61 35.49
N ASN A 998 -27.27 -46.29 34.55
CA ASN A 998 -26.48 -45.07 34.56
C ASN A 998 -26.78 -44.32 33.26
N ALA A 999 -27.08 -43.03 33.37
CA ALA A 999 -27.28 -42.11 32.28
C ALA A 999 -26.14 -41.09 32.31
N MET A 1000 -25.26 -41.11 31.31
CA MET A 1000 -24.18 -40.14 31.18
C MET A 1000 -24.64 -39.02 30.26
N ALA A 1001 -24.60 -37.78 30.73
CA ALA A 1001 -24.91 -36.59 29.95
C ALA A 1001 -23.73 -35.61 29.93
N VAL A 1002 -23.48 -34.98 28.78
CA VAL A 1002 -22.49 -33.90 28.60
C VAL A 1002 -23.04 -32.85 27.63
N GLY A 1003 -22.65 -31.59 27.82
CA GLY A 1003 -23.38 -30.42 27.30
C GLY A 1003 -24.42 -29.92 28.30
N GLY A 1004 -25.12 -28.84 27.95
CA GLY A 1004 -26.09 -28.12 28.78
C GLY A 1004 -25.46 -27.23 29.84
N MET A 1005 -26.20 -26.20 30.28
CA MET A 1005 -25.66 -25.24 31.24
C MET A 1005 -25.83 -25.63 32.72
N GLY A 1006 -24.72 -25.61 33.46
CA GLY A 1006 -24.72 -25.68 34.91
C GLY A 1006 -24.91 -27.09 35.47
N ALA A 1007 -25.85 -27.26 36.40
CA ALA A 1007 -26.14 -28.55 37.02
C ALA A 1007 -27.28 -29.27 36.27
N LEU A 1008 -26.97 -30.46 35.74
CA LEU A 1008 -27.95 -31.29 35.04
C LEU A 1008 -28.89 -32.00 36.02
N THR A 1009 -30.20 -31.97 35.72
CA THR A 1009 -31.26 -32.63 36.48
C THR A 1009 -31.82 -33.81 35.69
N TYR A 1010 -31.81 -34.99 36.31
CA TYR A 1010 -32.28 -36.25 35.72
C TYR A 1010 -33.66 -36.60 36.30
N ASP A 1011 -34.63 -36.95 35.45
CA ASP A 1011 -35.91 -37.55 35.87
C ASP A 1011 -36.10 -38.91 35.17
N TRP A 1012 -36.36 -39.96 35.95
CA TRP A 1012 -36.57 -41.31 35.43
C TRP A 1012 -38.02 -41.76 35.57
N SER A 1013 -38.59 -42.12 34.42
CA SER A 1013 -39.91 -42.71 34.30
C SER A 1013 -40.14 -43.93 35.21
N SER A 1014 -41.41 -44.27 35.42
CA SER A 1014 -41.85 -45.32 36.35
C SER A 1014 -41.45 -45.09 37.82
N ASN A 1015 -41.04 -43.87 38.18
CA ASN A 1015 -40.53 -43.47 39.51
C ASN A 1015 -39.22 -44.20 39.91
N ALA A 1016 -38.33 -44.46 38.95
CA ALA A 1016 -37.07 -45.15 39.23
C ALA A 1016 -36.06 -44.30 40.03
N GLY A 1017 -36.12 -42.97 39.92
CA GLY A 1017 -35.30 -42.03 40.67
C GLY A 1017 -35.08 -40.71 39.93
N SER A 1018 -34.23 -39.84 40.48
CA SER A 1018 -33.95 -38.51 39.95
C SER A 1018 -32.45 -38.16 40.03
N GLY A 1019 -31.61 -38.99 39.41
CA GLY A 1019 -30.15 -38.81 39.42
C GLY A 1019 -29.46 -39.66 38.34
N GLU A 1020 -28.18 -39.37 38.10
CA GLU A 1020 -27.33 -40.00 37.08
C GLU A 1020 -27.32 -41.54 37.14
N THR A 1021 -27.20 -42.10 38.36
CA THR A 1021 -27.39 -43.54 38.62
C THR A 1021 -28.68 -43.78 39.39
N VAL A 1022 -29.54 -44.67 38.89
CA VAL A 1022 -30.70 -45.20 39.62
C VAL A 1022 -30.64 -46.72 39.76
N ALA A 1023 -31.20 -47.25 40.84
CA ALA A 1023 -31.14 -48.66 41.17
C ALA A 1023 -32.54 -49.29 41.16
N VAL A 1024 -32.77 -50.21 40.23
CA VAL A 1024 -34.08 -50.83 39.98
C VAL A 1024 -34.05 -52.34 40.19
N LYS A 1025 -35.22 -52.91 40.49
CA LYS A 1025 -35.41 -54.36 40.56
C LYS A 1025 -36.77 -54.73 39.96
N PRO A 1026 -36.91 -54.72 38.62
CA PRO A 1026 -38.15 -55.14 37.97
C PRO A 1026 -38.45 -56.61 38.27
N MET A 1027 -39.75 -56.95 38.29
CA MET A 1027 -40.24 -58.33 38.43
C MET A 1027 -40.80 -58.91 37.13
N GLU A 1028 -41.01 -58.04 36.14
CA GLU A 1028 -41.50 -58.32 34.79
C GLU A 1028 -40.69 -57.43 33.83
N PRO A 1029 -40.54 -57.76 32.53
CA PRO A 1029 -39.76 -56.96 31.59
C PRO A 1029 -40.22 -55.49 31.54
N THR A 1030 -39.29 -54.55 31.74
CA THR A 1030 -39.60 -53.12 31.95
C THR A 1030 -38.60 -52.22 31.23
N THR A 1031 -39.10 -51.23 30.50
CA THR A 1031 -38.29 -50.15 29.88
C THR A 1031 -38.38 -48.88 30.72
N TYR A 1032 -37.26 -48.21 30.92
CA TYR A 1032 -37.13 -46.95 31.65
C TYR A 1032 -36.57 -45.87 30.71
N LEU A 1033 -37.39 -44.87 30.41
CA LEU A 1033 -36.97 -43.58 29.84
C LEU A 1033 -36.38 -42.71 30.95
N VAL A 1034 -35.27 -42.03 30.65
CA VAL A 1034 -34.71 -40.91 31.40
C VAL A 1034 -34.82 -39.63 30.56
N THR A 1035 -35.18 -38.53 31.20
CA THR A 1035 -35.10 -37.18 30.62
C THR A 1035 -34.09 -36.37 31.43
N VAL A 1036 -33.25 -35.61 30.75
CA VAL A 1036 -32.24 -34.72 31.35
C VAL A 1036 -32.49 -33.28 30.92
N TYR A 1037 -32.51 -32.40 31.91
CA TYR A 1037 -32.64 -30.95 31.78
C TYR A 1037 -31.37 -30.29 32.30
N ASP A 1038 -30.98 -29.15 31.74
CA ASP A 1038 -29.96 -28.32 32.35
C ASP A 1038 -30.55 -27.36 33.42
N SER A 1039 -29.75 -26.40 33.90
CA SER A 1039 -30.21 -25.42 34.90
C SER A 1039 -31.06 -24.28 34.32
N CYS A 1040 -31.17 -24.18 33.00
CA CYS A 1040 -31.92 -23.14 32.28
C CYS A 1040 -33.28 -23.66 31.81
N GLY A 1041 -33.36 -24.94 31.46
CA GLY A 1041 -34.57 -25.63 30.98
C GLY A 1041 -34.76 -25.60 29.45
N SER A 1042 -33.86 -24.92 28.73
CA SER A 1042 -33.94 -24.72 27.27
C SER A 1042 -33.29 -25.86 26.48
N SER A 1043 -32.23 -26.48 27.01
CA SER A 1043 -31.66 -27.71 26.46
C SER A 1043 -32.23 -28.95 27.19
N VAL A 1044 -32.71 -29.93 26.43
CA VAL A 1044 -33.37 -31.15 26.95
C VAL A 1044 -33.02 -32.37 26.10
N ALA A 1045 -32.60 -33.45 26.76
CA ALA A 1045 -32.33 -34.75 26.11
C ALA A 1045 -33.12 -35.89 26.76
N TYR A 1046 -33.39 -36.96 26.00
CA TYR A 1046 -34.06 -38.16 26.51
C TYR A 1046 -33.49 -39.45 25.87
N ASP A 1047 -33.41 -40.52 26.66
CA ASP A 1047 -32.91 -41.84 26.23
C ASP A 1047 -33.55 -42.97 27.08
N SER A 1048 -33.50 -44.23 26.63
CA SER A 1048 -34.21 -45.34 27.30
C SER A 1048 -33.50 -46.70 27.28
N VAL A 1049 -33.61 -47.44 28.40
CA VAL A 1049 -33.03 -48.78 28.61
C VAL A 1049 -34.10 -49.78 29.03
N SER A 1050 -34.01 -51.02 28.54
CA SER A 1050 -34.91 -52.13 28.87
C SER A 1050 -34.24 -53.21 29.72
N ILE A 1051 -34.98 -53.76 30.68
CA ILE A 1051 -34.52 -54.87 31.53
C ILE A 1051 -35.47 -56.06 31.37
N ASP A 1052 -34.90 -57.26 31.17
CA ASP A 1052 -35.59 -58.53 30.91
C ASP A 1052 -35.22 -59.63 31.93
N ILE A 1053 -35.97 -60.75 32.00
CA ILE A 1053 -35.89 -61.74 33.10
C ILE A 1053 -35.87 -63.20 32.60
N ASP A 1054 -34.82 -63.97 32.93
CA ASP A 1054 -34.69 -65.43 32.66
C ASP A 1054 -34.03 -66.20 33.84
N CYS A 1055 -34.45 -67.44 34.12
CA CYS A 1055 -34.09 -68.24 35.30
C CYS A 1055 -34.21 -69.80 35.15
N GLU A 1056 -33.91 -70.42 34.00
CA GLU A 1056 -34.11 -71.88 33.77
C GLU A 1056 -33.22 -72.86 34.60
N TYR A 1057 -33.73 -74.07 34.92
CA TYR A 1057 -33.03 -75.18 35.62
C TYR A 1057 -33.05 -76.50 34.82
N LEU A 1058 -31.92 -77.24 34.81
CA LEU A 1058 -31.78 -78.52 34.11
C LEU A 1058 -30.67 -79.41 34.73
N PHE A 1059 -30.93 -80.70 34.99
CA PHE A 1059 -29.93 -81.66 35.51
C PHE A 1059 -30.06 -83.08 34.92
N HIS A 1060 -28.94 -83.78 34.75
CA HIS A 1060 -28.86 -85.16 34.24
C HIS A 1060 -27.58 -85.89 34.71
N PHE A 1061 -27.57 -87.22 34.64
CA PHE A 1061 -26.42 -88.07 35.02
C PHE A 1061 -26.44 -89.43 34.26
N PRO A 1062 -25.29 -90.10 34.05
CA PRO A 1062 -25.20 -91.39 33.35
C PRO A 1062 -25.62 -92.58 34.24
N ASN A 1063 -25.65 -93.80 33.67
CA ASN A 1063 -26.03 -95.04 34.36
C ASN A 1063 -24.95 -96.15 34.35
N SER A 1064 -23.79 -95.88 33.78
CA SER A 1064 -22.60 -96.75 33.81
C SER A 1064 -21.34 -95.94 33.50
N PHE A 1065 -20.18 -96.39 33.98
CA PHE A 1065 -18.87 -95.77 33.70
C PHE A 1065 -17.75 -96.80 33.78
N THR A 1066 -16.56 -96.45 33.27
CA THR A 1066 -15.45 -97.36 33.01
C THR A 1066 -14.12 -96.83 33.57
N PRO A 1067 -13.86 -96.95 34.89
CA PRO A 1067 -12.62 -96.50 35.51
C PRO A 1067 -11.45 -97.44 35.22
N ASN A 1068 -10.85 -97.27 34.04
CA ASN A 1068 -9.73 -98.05 33.50
C ASN A 1068 -8.40 -97.27 33.43
N GLY A 1069 -8.43 -95.93 33.55
CA GLY A 1069 -7.29 -95.03 33.43
C GLY A 1069 -6.98 -94.54 32.02
N ASP A 1070 -7.98 -94.40 31.14
CA ASP A 1070 -7.85 -93.82 29.79
C ASP A 1070 -8.40 -92.38 29.63
N ASP A 1071 -8.75 -91.73 30.75
CA ASP A 1071 -9.40 -90.42 30.88
C ASP A 1071 -10.85 -90.34 30.32
N LEU A 1072 -11.42 -91.43 29.77
CA LEU A 1072 -12.77 -91.44 29.18
C LEU A 1072 -13.79 -92.22 30.02
N ASN A 1073 -14.58 -91.48 30.79
CA ASN A 1073 -15.54 -92.00 31.78
C ASN A 1073 -14.87 -92.68 32.97
N ASP A 1074 -13.65 -92.25 33.33
CA ASP A 1074 -12.96 -92.68 34.55
C ASP A 1074 -13.65 -92.22 35.85
N PHE A 1075 -14.48 -91.18 35.77
CA PHE A 1075 -15.18 -90.58 36.91
C PHE A 1075 -16.69 -90.50 36.68
N PHE A 1076 -17.48 -90.94 37.67
CA PHE A 1076 -18.93 -90.81 37.67
C PHE A 1076 -19.39 -89.54 38.42
N PHE A 1077 -20.17 -88.67 37.78
CA PHE A 1077 -20.84 -87.50 38.40
C PHE A 1077 -22.06 -87.05 37.56
N GLY A 1078 -22.82 -86.07 38.05
CA GLY A 1078 -23.97 -85.48 37.34
C GLY A 1078 -23.71 -84.04 36.86
N THR A 1079 -24.41 -83.61 35.81
CA THR A 1079 -24.17 -82.34 35.08
C THR A 1079 -25.46 -81.56 34.80
N GLY A 1080 -25.38 -80.23 34.75
CA GLY A 1080 -26.56 -79.38 34.56
C GLY A 1080 -26.33 -77.87 34.68
N ARG A 1081 -27.43 -77.10 34.62
CA ARG A 1081 -27.51 -75.63 34.78
C ARG A 1081 -28.62 -75.27 35.78
N GLY A 1082 -28.56 -74.06 36.34
CA GLY A 1082 -29.50 -73.57 37.37
C GLY A 1082 -29.28 -74.13 38.78
N ILE A 1083 -28.29 -75.00 38.99
CA ILE A 1083 -28.06 -75.72 40.25
C ILE A 1083 -27.30 -74.84 41.26
N LYS A 1084 -27.94 -74.57 42.39
CA LYS A 1084 -27.44 -73.77 43.52
C LYS A 1084 -26.67 -74.59 44.56
N ASN A 1085 -27.20 -75.76 44.94
CA ASN A 1085 -26.54 -76.73 45.83
C ASN A 1085 -26.51 -78.12 45.18
N TYR A 1086 -25.54 -78.96 45.57
CA TYR A 1086 -25.36 -80.31 45.04
C TYR A 1086 -24.76 -81.26 46.08
N GLU A 1087 -25.28 -82.48 46.15
CA GLU A 1087 -24.67 -83.63 46.79
C GLU A 1087 -24.83 -84.88 45.91
N MET A 1088 -23.81 -85.75 45.89
CA MET A 1088 -23.88 -87.10 45.33
C MET A 1088 -23.38 -88.12 46.36
N SER A 1089 -24.17 -89.17 46.60
CA SER A 1089 -23.86 -90.29 47.51
C SER A 1089 -24.05 -91.64 46.81
N ILE A 1090 -23.07 -92.54 46.90
CA ILE A 1090 -23.03 -93.83 46.18
C ILE A 1090 -22.86 -95.00 47.15
N TYR A 1091 -23.68 -96.05 46.98
CA TYR A 1091 -23.82 -97.19 47.88
C TYR A 1091 -23.66 -98.53 47.16
N ASN A 1092 -23.14 -99.56 47.83
CA ASN A 1092 -23.09 -100.93 47.31
C ASN A 1092 -24.46 -101.64 47.38
N ARG A 1093 -24.55 -102.86 46.84
CA ARG A 1093 -25.78 -103.67 46.88
C ARG A 1093 -26.25 -104.13 48.27
N TRP A 1094 -25.47 -103.91 49.32
CA TRP A 1094 -25.81 -104.21 50.72
C TRP A 1094 -26.26 -102.96 51.50
N GLY A 1095 -26.09 -101.76 50.93
CA GLY A 1095 -26.44 -100.48 51.54
C GLY A 1095 -25.27 -99.74 52.20
N ASP A 1096 -24.05 -100.25 52.14
CA ASP A 1096 -22.87 -99.53 52.65
C ASP A 1096 -22.53 -98.35 51.75
N LEU A 1097 -22.22 -97.19 52.35
CA LEU A 1097 -21.74 -96.01 51.62
C LEU A 1097 -20.30 -96.25 51.11
N ILE A 1098 -20.09 -96.03 49.82
CA ILE A 1098 -18.81 -96.27 49.12
C ILE A 1098 -18.11 -94.95 48.77
N PHE A 1099 -18.88 -93.95 48.34
CA PHE A 1099 -18.39 -92.61 47.98
C PHE A 1099 -19.46 -91.55 48.28
N LYS A 1100 -19.03 -90.34 48.66
CA LYS A 1100 -19.91 -89.17 48.85
C LYS A 1100 -19.13 -87.89 48.57
N THR A 1101 -19.78 -86.92 47.92
CA THR A 1101 -19.25 -85.57 47.65
C THR A 1101 -20.37 -84.52 47.72
N THR A 1102 -20.02 -83.29 48.08
CA THR A 1102 -20.84 -82.08 47.88
C THR A 1102 -20.28 -81.15 46.80
N ASP A 1103 -19.14 -81.51 46.18
CA ASP A 1103 -18.61 -80.82 45.01
C ASP A 1103 -18.98 -81.60 43.75
N ARG A 1104 -19.65 -80.92 42.80
CA ARG A 1104 -20.09 -81.47 41.52
C ARG A 1104 -18.96 -81.81 40.55
N HIS A 1105 -17.76 -81.27 40.77
CA HIS A 1105 -16.61 -81.51 39.90
C HIS A 1105 -15.76 -82.71 40.37
N ILE A 1106 -16.06 -83.30 41.54
CA ILE A 1106 -15.36 -84.47 42.08
C ILE A 1106 -16.23 -85.72 41.86
N GLY A 1107 -15.97 -86.44 40.77
CA GLY A 1107 -16.64 -87.72 40.50
C GLY A 1107 -16.07 -88.91 41.29
N TRP A 1108 -16.80 -90.02 41.25
CA TRP A 1108 -16.35 -91.30 41.82
C TRP A 1108 -15.48 -92.07 40.82
N ASP A 1109 -14.29 -92.50 41.23
CA ASP A 1109 -13.27 -93.23 40.47
C ASP A 1109 -13.46 -94.77 40.44
N GLY A 1110 -14.64 -95.25 40.86
CA GLY A 1110 -14.90 -96.68 41.03
C GLY A 1110 -14.16 -97.34 42.19
N ARG A 1111 -13.48 -96.58 43.07
CA ARG A 1111 -12.74 -97.13 44.23
C ARG A 1111 -13.46 -96.86 45.54
N SER A 1112 -13.21 -97.74 46.49
CA SER A 1112 -13.81 -97.77 47.83
C SER A 1112 -12.75 -97.47 48.89
N ASN A 1113 -13.21 -97.10 50.10
CA ASN A 1113 -12.35 -96.79 51.24
C ASN A 1113 -11.31 -95.69 50.94
N GLY A 1114 -11.76 -94.60 50.32
CA GLY A 1114 -10.94 -93.43 49.97
C GLY A 1114 -9.83 -93.74 48.96
N GLY A 1115 -10.19 -94.29 47.80
CA GLY A 1115 -9.26 -94.61 46.70
C GLY A 1115 -8.39 -95.86 46.88
N LYS A 1116 -8.43 -96.50 48.06
CA LYS A 1116 -7.45 -97.53 48.47
C LYS A 1116 -7.79 -98.97 48.07
N LYS A 1117 -9.07 -99.29 47.85
CA LYS A 1117 -9.49 -100.62 47.36
C LYS A 1117 -10.34 -100.43 46.11
N ILE A 1118 -9.92 -101.03 44.99
CA ILE A 1118 -10.76 -101.13 43.78
C ILE A 1118 -12.10 -101.78 44.18
N SER A 1119 -13.23 -101.17 43.80
CA SER A 1119 -14.56 -101.69 44.16
C SER A 1119 -14.93 -102.86 43.25
N GLU A 1120 -15.74 -103.78 43.74
CA GLU A 1120 -16.10 -104.99 43.00
C GLU A 1120 -17.06 -104.65 41.83
N GLN A 1121 -16.91 -105.36 40.71
CA GLN A 1121 -17.63 -105.11 39.45
C GLN A 1121 -19.11 -105.52 39.56
N GLU A 1122 -19.90 -104.64 40.18
CA GLU A 1122 -21.30 -104.83 40.53
C GLU A 1122 -22.15 -103.59 40.20
N VAL A 1123 -23.44 -103.63 40.56
CA VAL A 1123 -24.36 -102.50 40.43
C VAL A 1123 -24.45 -101.74 41.75
N TYR A 1124 -24.21 -100.44 41.69
CA TYR A 1124 -24.24 -99.50 42.80
C TYR A 1124 -25.49 -98.61 42.71
N ILE A 1125 -25.95 -98.09 43.85
CA ILE A 1125 -27.05 -97.12 43.90
C ILE A 1125 -26.46 -95.73 44.10
N VAL A 1126 -26.94 -94.74 43.35
CA VAL A 1126 -26.59 -93.33 43.55
C VAL A 1126 -27.82 -92.52 43.95
N VAL A 1127 -27.62 -91.57 44.86
CA VAL A 1127 -28.58 -90.52 45.20
C VAL A 1127 -27.90 -89.18 44.90
N PHE A 1128 -28.60 -88.33 44.15
CA PHE A 1128 -28.27 -86.92 44.00
C PHE A 1128 -29.31 -86.08 44.73
N GLU A 1129 -28.86 -85.08 45.48
CA GLU A 1129 -29.72 -84.05 46.08
C GLU A 1129 -29.21 -82.69 45.60
N THR A 1130 -30.10 -81.87 45.06
CA THR A 1130 -29.76 -80.54 44.51
C THR A 1130 -30.84 -79.53 44.86
N THR A 1131 -30.54 -78.24 44.73
CA THR A 1131 -31.55 -77.17 44.70
C THR A 1131 -31.32 -76.26 43.52
N ASP A 1132 -32.37 -75.62 43.01
CA ASP A 1132 -32.26 -74.57 41.99
C ASP A 1132 -32.08 -73.16 42.60
N PHE A 1133 -31.99 -72.14 41.74
CA PHE A 1133 -31.87 -70.73 42.17
C PHE A 1133 -33.16 -70.12 42.75
N LEU A 1134 -34.31 -70.80 42.60
CA LEU A 1134 -35.57 -70.46 43.26
C LEU A 1134 -35.75 -71.21 44.60
N ASP A 1135 -34.69 -71.89 45.06
CA ASP A 1135 -34.63 -72.72 46.28
C ASP A 1135 -35.57 -73.94 46.30
N TYR A 1136 -36.08 -74.39 45.14
CA TYR A 1136 -36.77 -75.69 45.07
C TYR A 1136 -35.76 -76.85 45.12
N PRO A 1137 -35.99 -77.86 45.97
CA PRO A 1137 -35.13 -79.05 46.04
C PRO A 1137 -35.54 -80.13 45.03
N HIS A 1138 -34.53 -80.74 44.41
CA HIS A 1138 -34.67 -81.82 43.43
C HIS A 1138 -33.81 -83.02 43.85
N THR A 1139 -34.42 -84.20 43.96
CA THR A 1139 -33.75 -85.45 44.37
C THR A 1139 -33.87 -86.50 43.27
N TYR A 1140 -32.76 -87.15 42.92
CA TYR A 1140 -32.70 -88.17 41.88
C TYR A 1140 -32.02 -89.43 42.40
N ILE A 1141 -32.57 -90.62 42.08
CA ILE A 1141 -32.01 -91.90 42.50
C ILE A 1141 -31.75 -92.77 41.28
N GLY A 1142 -30.51 -93.24 41.13
CA GLY A 1142 -30.03 -93.98 39.97
C GLY A 1142 -29.42 -95.33 40.33
N LYS A 1143 -29.21 -96.16 39.30
CA LYS A 1143 -28.37 -97.36 39.36
C LYS A 1143 -27.17 -97.16 38.45
N ILE A 1144 -25.97 -97.38 38.97
CA ILE A 1144 -24.72 -97.30 38.23
C ILE A 1144 -24.20 -98.72 38.04
N VAL A 1145 -23.92 -99.13 36.80
CA VAL A 1145 -23.08 -100.30 36.55
C VAL A 1145 -21.61 -99.87 36.54
N LEU A 1146 -20.82 -100.38 37.49
CA LEU A 1146 -19.37 -100.22 37.48
C LEU A 1146 -18.77 -101.27 36.54
N ILE A 1147 -17.99 -100.85 35.55
CA ILE A 1147 -17.35 -101.74 34.57
C ILE A 1147 -15.83 -101.53 34.62
N GLN A 1148 -15.08 -102.61 34.86
CA GLN A 1148 -13.61 -102.68 34.88
C GLN A 1148 -13.15 -103.77 33.89
#